data_AF-A0A0K8TJ80-F1
#
_entry.id   AF-A0A0K8TJ80-F1
#
_cell.length_a   1.000
_cell.length_b   1.000
_cell.length_c   1.000
_cell.angle_alpha   90.00
_cell.angle_beta   90.00
_cell.angle_gamma   90.00
#
_symmetry.space_group_name_H-M   'P 1'
#
loop_
_entity.id
_entity.type
_entity.pdbx_description
1 polymer ?
#
loop_
_entity_poly.entity_id
_entity_poly.type
_entity_poly.pdbx_seq_one_letter_code
_entity_poly.pdbx_strand_id
1 'polypeptide(L)'
;MLPGNGAWVCALLALAQIVVSVDRNNFKTCEQSSFCRRCRKMEPGKSVYELDLETLKTSESNLEVILVNTETAVRFVLTLAAVQSDIVRLQVQEETPLRPRFVTPFVLDKDPLPVSKWKVLSQTDRFVELEVGQSKVSLHSVPFKLEVSAGGTTYISINERGLFRFEQTRVKPPERDESEDSGAWEENFKSHHDSKPHGPTAVALDITFKGAKVAYGLPEHADSLALKTTSEGDPYRFYNLDVFEYEINNPMALYAAIPFLIAHSEERSSGVFWLNPSETWVDVKSGSDNVVSSIVNLMGGGQETAVESHFMSESGNIDVFLLFGPRPENVFRQYTLLTGTAPVPPLFSLGYHQCRWNYNDQEDVDNVNKGFDEHDIPMDVMWLDIEHTDNKKYFTWDNYKFSDPVSMQQNLTARGRKLVAIVDPHIKRDNGYFLHNDATDLGFYTKNKDNTDYEGWCWPGSSSYIDFHNPKLREYIASRYSLKNWQGSTRDLHVWNDMNEPSVFNGPEVTMPKDNIHFGGWEHREVHNMQGLLQTMTTYHGLIDRDDTIQKLEDKKRPFILTRSAFSGSQRFTAIWTGDNAAEWSHLRVSYPMCLSLAIGGMSFCGADVGGFFHNPDKELLIRWYQAGAFLPFFRAHAHIDTKRREPWLFGQETTDIIRSVIRTRYSFLPLWYTTFYQHNITGDPVIRPLWAEFPEDSNTLKNDDHLLVGDSLLVRPIFGLGETQASVYFPGKDTIWYDIDTYQTYRHGTTNVAADITKIPVFYRGGHIIPREMRVRRSSPLMKNDPYTLYIALDANDQASGYLYIDDGETFRYHLRQDSSAYIKYKFAENMLSSDFASNKRFDSPVWLEKVVIMGVKSGRQYKASLFKDNTESPLEAKHDSTTNTLTIRKPGVPIAAKWIIKIK
;
A
#
# COMPACT_ATOMS: atom_id res chain seq x y z
N MET A 1 0.12 -67.07 -22.96
CA MET A 1 1.01 -66.27 -23.83
C MET A 1 0.64 -64.80 -23.64
N LEU A 2 1.67 -63.97 -23.51
CA LEU A 2 1.68 -62.58 -23.03
C LEU A 2 0.84 -61.59 -23.85
N PRO A 3 0.47 -60.43 -23.25
CA PRO A 3 -0.27 -59.33 -23.89
C PRO A 3 0.68 -58.37 -24.63
N GLY A 4 0.19 -57.62 -25.61
CA GLY A 4 1.00 -56.60 -26.27
C GLY A 4 0.23 -55.62 -27.15
N ASN A 5 0.32 -54.35 -26.74
CA ASN A 5 0.26 -53.13 -27.56
C ASN A 5 -1.11 -52.50 -27.87
N GLY A 6 -1.67 -51.86 -26.85
CA GLY A 6 -2.67 -50.81 -26.98
C GLY A 6 -2.48 -49.73 -25.91
N ALA A 7 -1.31 -49.08 -25.86
CA ALA A 7 -1.03 -48.02 -24.87
C ALA A 7 0.21 -47.16 -25.23
N TRP A 8 0.33 -46.62 -26.46
CA TRP A 8 1.48 -45.75 -26.80
C TRP A 8 1.15 -44.55 -27.71
N VAL A 9 -0.11 -44.10 -27.79
CA VAL A 9 -0.46 -42.90 -28.60
C VAL A 9 -1.21 -41.80 -27.82
N CYS A 10 -1.69 -42.06 -26.59
CA CYS A 10 -2.33 -41.02 -25.76
C CYS A 10 -1.44 -40.40 -24.68
N ALA A 11 -0.18 -40.85 -24.52
CA ALA A 11 0.74 -40.37 -23.47
C ALA A 11 1.71 -39.25 -23.93
N LEU A 12 1.72 -38.88 -25.22
CA LEU A 12 2.64 -37.87 -25.78
C LEU A 12 1.96 -36.52 -26.08
N LEU A 13 0.65 -36.38 -25.86
CA LEU A 13 -0.08 -35.11 -25.97
C LEU A 13 -0.41 -34.48 -24.61
N ALA A 14 0.09 -35.08 -23.52
CA ALA A 14 0.06 -34.52 -22.16
C ALA A 14 1.46 -34.04 -21.71
N LEU A 15 2.36 -33.76 -22.67
CA LEU A 15 3.55 -32.97 -22.40
C LEU A 15 3.11 -31.51 -22.27
N ALA A 16 2.74 -31.19 -21.03
CA ALA A 16 2.88 -29.91 -20.38
C ALA A 16 3.04 -28.71 -21.33
N GLN A 17 2.02 -27.87 -21.41
CA GLN A 17 2.32 -26.45 -21.29
C GLN A 17 3.12 -26.33 -19.99
N ILE A 18 4.43 -26.23 -20.12
CA ILE A 18 5.28 -25.74 -19.04
C ILE A 18 4.82 -24.31 -18.87
N VAL A 19 3.83 -24.11 -18.00
CA VAL A 19 3.62 -22.82 -17.36
C VAL A 19 4.95 -22.58 -16.68
N VAL A 20 5.70 -21.61 -17.19
CA VAL A 20 6.88 -21.14 -16.49
C VAL A 20 6.31 -20.56 -15.19
N SER A 21 6.57 -21.23 -14.09
CA SER A 21 6.25 -20.75 -12.75
C SER A 21 7.52 -20.11 -12.20
N VAL A 22 7.39 -19.28 -11.16
CA VAL A 22 8.55 -18.74 -10.44
C VAL A 22 9.58 -19.85 -10.17
N ASP A 23 10.84 -19.65 -10.60
CA ASP A 23 11.92 -20.54 -10.21
C ASP A 23 12.33 -20.23 -8.77
N ARG A 24 11.67 -20.90 -7.82
CA ARG A 24 11.92 -20.75 -6.38
C ARG A 24 13.39 -20.96 -6.02
N ASN A 25 14.18 -21.69 -6.82
CA ASN A 25 15.59 -21.87 -6.54
C ASN A 25 16.39 -20.57 -6.64
N ASN A 26 15.88 -19.54 -7.33
CA ASN A 26 16.51 -18.22 -7.40
C ASN A 26 16.39 -17.40 -6.12
N PHE A 27 15.54 -17.81 -5.17
CA PHE A 27 15.24 -17.04 -3.97
C PHE A 27 15.53 -17.88 -2.72
N LYS A 28 16.16 -17.28 -1.73
CA LYS A 28 16.52 -17.99 -0.49
C LYS A 28 15.26 -18.36 0.30
N THR A 29 15.25 -19.58 0.81
CA THR A 29 14.44 -19.96 1.97
C THR A 29 15.10 -19.46 3.27
N CYS A 30 14.38 -19.48 4.39
CA CYS A 30 14.97 -19.10 5.68
C CYS A 30 16.15 -20.02 6.06
N GLU A 31 16.08 -21.31 5.74
CA GLU A 31 17.19 -22.24 6.00
C GLU A 31 18.40 -21.96 5.10
N GLN A 32 18.25 -21.25 3.97
CA GLN A 32 19.38 -20.84 3.13
C GLN A 32 19.96 -19.49 3.56
N SER A 33 19.18 -18.62 4.21
CA SER A 33 19.66 -17.37 4.80
C SER A 33 20.26 -17.61 6.18
N SER A 34 21.58 -17.45 6.32
CA SER A 34 22.28 -17.84 7.55
C SER A 34 21.77 -17.15 8.81
N PHE A 35 21.43 -15.86 8.74
CA PHE A 35 20.92 -15.14 9.90
C PHE A 35 19.50 -15.57 10.26
N CYS A 36 18.63 -15.80 9.27
CA CYS A 36 17.28 -16.31 9.52
C CYS A 36 17.37 -17.67 10.21
N ARG A 37 18.19 -18.57 9.67
CA ARG A 37 18.47 -19.89 10.26
C ARG A 37 18.96 -19.79 11.72
N ARG A 38 19.91 -18.89 12.02
CA ARG A 38 20.43 -18.70 13.39
C ARG A 38 19.37 -18.16 14.35
N CYS A 39 18.59 -17.16 13.94
CA CYS A 39 17.54 -16.57 14.76
C CYS A 39 16.37 -17.53 14.96
N ARG A 40 15.93 -18.24 13.91
CA ARG A 40 14.79 -19.15 13.95
C ARG A 40 15.04 -20.42 14.76
N LYS A 41 16.31 -20.87 14.87
CA LYS A 41 16.72 -22.02 15.70
C LYS A 41 16.81 -21.71 17.20
N MET A 42 16.52 -20.48 17.63
CA MET A 42 16.50 -20.14 19.04
C MET A 42 15.42 -20.92 19.80
N GLU A 43 15.76 -21.38 21.00
CA GLU A 43 14.83 -22.15 21.82
C GLU A 43 14.03 -21.23 22.76
N PRO A 44 12.68 -21.28 22.72
CA PRO A 44 11.85 -20.51 23.63
C PRO A 44 12.15 -20.79 25.11
N GLY A 45 12.08 -19.75 25.94
CA GLY A 45 12.27 -19.82 27.38
C GLY A 45 13.73 -19.76 27.86
N LYS A 46 14.70 -19.64 26.94
CA LYS A 46 16.15 -19.58 27.26
C LYS A 46 16.76 -18.19 27.02
N SER A 47 16.04 -17.11 27.37
CA SER A 47 16.60 -15.76 27.28
C SER A 47 17.76 -15.58 28.25
N VAL A 48 18.91 -15.12 27.74
CA VAL A 48 20.14 -14.83 28.51
C VAL A 48 20.32 -13.33 28.77
N TYR A 49 19.29 -12.53 28.48
CA TYR A 49 19.36 -11.08 28.57
C TYR A 49 18.69 -10.58 29.85
N GLU A 50 19.39 -9.74 30.60
CA GLU A 50 18.94 -9.17 31.86
C GLU A 50 19.10 -7.64 31.88
N LEU A 51 18.15 -6.92 32.48
CA LEU A 51 18.29 -5.47 32.70
C LEU A 51 19.06 -5.19 33.99
N ASP A 52 20.10 -4.38 33.90
CA ASP A 52 20.80 -3.80 35.04
C ASP A 52 20.04 -2.54 35.52
N LEU A 53 19.04 -2.75 36.38
CA LEU A 53 18.19 -1.67 36.89
C LEU A 53 18.93 -0.66 37.77
N GLU A 54 20.17 -0.92 38.21
CA GLU A 54 21.00 0.08 38.89
C GLU A 54 21.46 1.19 37.94
N THR A 55 21.53 0.89 36.64
CA THR A 55 21.90 1.85 35.58
C THR A 55 20.70 2.67 35.07
N LEU A 56 19.51 2.43 35.61
CA LEU A 56 18.28 3.05 35.15
C LEU A 56 18.35 4.58 35.24
N LYS A 57 18.23 5.24 34.09
CA LYS A 57 18.06 6.69 33.98
C LYS A 57 16.67 6.97 33.47
N THR A 58 15.96 7.88 34.13
CA THR A 58 14.65 8.34 33.68
C THR A 58 14.70 9.84 33.41
N SER A 59 14.01 10.26 32.35
CA SER A 59 13.74 11.65 32.05
C SER A 59 12.23 11.88 31.95
N GLU A 60 11.82 13.09 31.56
CA GLU A 60 10.40 13.42 31.35
C GLU A 60 9.75 12.65 30.20
N SER A 61 10.54 12.10 29.27
CA SER A 61 10.01 11.48 28.04
C SER A 61 10.63 10.13 27.67
N ASN A 62 11.71 9.75 28.34
CA ASN A 62 12.39 8.50 28.06
C ASN A 62 12.93 7.84 29.34
N LEU A 63 13.25 6.56 29.19
CA LEU A 63 13.97 5.74 30.15
C LEU A 63 15.10 5.05 29.39
N GLU A 64 16.28 5.05 29.98
CA GLU A 64 17.47 4.37 29.48
C GLU A 64 17.96 3.38 30.54
N VAL A 65 18.29 2.17 30.14
CA VAL A 65 18.81 1.12 31.04
C VAL A 65 19.76 0.21 30.28
N ILE A 66 20.78 -0.29 30.97
CA ILE A 66 21.71 -1.25 30.38
C ILE A 66 21.07 -2.64 30.38
N LEU A 67 21.06 -3.26 29.21
CA LEU A 67 20.72 -4.66 28.99
C LEU A 67 22.03 -5.44 28.84
N VAL A 68 22.16 -6.55 29.56
CA VAL A 68 23.38 -7.37 29.58
C VAL A 68 23.07 -8.76 29.05
N ASN A 69 23.90 -9.27 28.14
CA ASN A 69 23.92 -10.69 27.82
C ASN A 69 24.77 -11.41 28.89
N THR A 70 24.13 -12.25 29.72
CA THR A 70 24.77 -12.84 30.90
C THR A 70 25.82 -13.92 30.58
N GLU A 71 25.80 -14.48 29.38
CA GLU A 71 26.79 -15.47 28.94
C GLU A 71 28.08 -14.82 28.40
N THR A 72 27.95 -13.68 27.72
CA THR A 72 29.07 -13.00 27.04
C THR A 72 29.54 -11.72 27.74
N ALA A 73 28.80 -11.25 28.73
CA ALA A 73 28.97 -9.97 29.43
C ALA A 73 28.92 -8.73 28.51
N VAL A 74 28.43 -8.87 27.27
CA VAL A 74 28.23 -7.75 26.35
C VAL A 74 27.07 -6.87 26.83
N ARG A 75 27.27 -5.56 26.74
CA ARG A 75 26.34 -4.53 27.21
C ARG A 75 25.66 -3.81 26.05
N PHE A 76 24.38 -3.59 26.20
CA PHE A 76 23.51 -2.89 25.26
C PHE A 76 22.78 -1.76 26.00
N VAL A 77 22.47 -0.69 25.28
CA VAL A 77 21.62 0.40 25.78
C VAL A 77 20.21 0.15 25.29
N LEU A 78 19.28 -0.06 26.21
CA LEU A 78 17.85 -0.08 25.94
C LEU A 78 17.26 1.29 26.25
N THR A 79 16.62 1.90 25.26
CA THR A 79 15.88 3.15 25.40
C THR A 79 14.40 2.91 25.16
N LEU A 80 13.58 3.41 26.09
CA LEU A 80 12.14 3.37 25.99
C LEU A 80 11.60 4.80 26.01
N ALA A 81 10.82 5.18 25.01
CA ALA A 81 10.24 6.51 24.91
C ALA A 81 8.73 6.41 24.68
N ALA A 82 7.95 7.17 25.46
CA ALA A 82 6.54 7.32 25.17
C ALA A 82 6.33 8.46 24.17
N VAL A 83 5.54 8.14 23.15
CA VAL A 83 5.23 8.99 22.01
C VAL A 83 3.74 9.33 22.06
N GLN A 84 3.35 10.47 21.46
CA GLN A 84 1.96 10.87 21.33
C GLN A 84 1.06 9.75 20.80
N SER A 85 -0.22 9.81 21.20
CA SER A 85 -1.28 8.88 20.76
C SER A 85 -1.07 7.45 21.25
N ASP A 86 -0.66 7.27 22.50
CA ASP A 86 -0.50 5.96 23.15
C ASP A 86 0.42 5.01 22.35
N ILE A 87 1.58 5.54 21.95
CA ILE A 87 2.64 4.80 21.26
C ILE A 87 3.85 4.71 22.20
N VAL A 88 4.54 3.58 22.18
CA VAL A 88 5.83 3.41 22.87
C VAL A 88 6.89 2.96 21.90
N ARG A 89 8.01 3.66 21.86
CA ARG A 89 9.20 3.31 21.06
C ARG A 89 10.21 2.59 21.94
N LEU A 90 10.56 1.37 21.59
CA LEU A 90 11.63 0.57 22.18
C LEU A 90 12.81 0.54 21.22
N GLN A 91 13.97 0.98 21.69
CA GLN A 91 15.22 0.93 20.94
C GLN A 91 16.26 0.15 21.73
N VAL A 92 17.04 -0.69 21.05
CA VAL A 92 18.20 -1.37 21.64
C VAL A 92 19.39 -1.27 20.69
N GLN A 93 20.54 -0.88 21.22
CA GLN A 93 21.80 -0.77 20.50
C GLN A 93 22.98 -1.25 21.36
N GLU A 94 24.09 -1.65 20.73
CA GLU A 94 25.34 -1.93 21.46
C GLU A 94 25.84 -0.70 22.21
N GLU A 95 26.33 -0.88 23.44
CA GLU A 95 26.90 0.22 24.24
C GLU A 95 28.25 0.69 23.66
N THR A 96 29.07 -0.25 23.19
CA THR A 96 30.40 0.02 22.63
C THR A 96 30.64 -0.81 21.35
N PRO A 97 29.94 -0.50 20.24
CA PRO A 97 30.10 -1.27 19.01
C PRO A 97 31.47 -1.00 18.35
N LEU A 98 32.03 -2.00 17.68
CA LEU A 98 33.24 -1.86 16.85
C LEU A 98 32.99 -0.95 15.62
N ARG A 99 31.74 -0.86 15.19
CA ARG A 99 31.26 -0.02 14.09
C ARG A 99 29.83 0.43 14.38
N PRO A 100 29.44 1.69 14.12
CA PRO A 100 28.05 2.12 14.22
C PRO A 100 27.11 1.22 13.41
N ARG A 101 25.96 0.88 13.98
CA ARG A 101 24.89 0.18 13.26
C ARG A 101 24.00 1.17 12.53
N PHE A 102 23.43 0.74 11.41
CA PHE A 102 22.56 1.58 10.61
C PHE A 102 21.34 2.05 11.41
N VAL A 103 21.03 3.34 11.29
CA VAL A 103 19.83 3.97 11.86
C VAL A 103 19.01 4.52 10.71
N THR A 104 17.79 4.04 10.59
CA THR A 104 16.89 4.24 9.43
C THR A 104 16.45 5.70 9.26
N PRO A 105 16.96 6.44 8.26
CA PRO A 105 16.54 7.82 8.01
C PRO A 105 15.27 7.86 7.12
N PHE A 106 14.65 9.04 6.98
CA PHE A 106 13.56 9.35 6.04
C PHE A 106 12.24 8.58 6.18
N VAL A 107 12.17 7.51 6.99
CA VAL A 107 10.93 6.72 7.15
C VAL A 107 9.94 7.45 8.06
N LEU A 108 10.41 7.89 9.22
CA LEU A 108 9.64 8.77 10.10
C LEU A 108 9.46 10.13 9.40
N ASP A 109 8.21 10.59 9.30
CA ASP A 109 7.90 11.89 8.67
C ASP A 109 8.53 13.04 9.46
N LYS A 110 8.47 12.93 10.79
CA LYS A 110 9.03 13.88 11.75
C LYS A 110 9.51 13.11 12.97
N ASP A 111 10.37 13.73 13.78
CA ASP A 111 10.72 13.19 15.08
C ASP A 111 9.45 12.97 15.92
N PRO A 112 9.21 11.74 16.42
CA PRO A 112 8.02 11.45 17.19
C PRO A 112 7.94 12.35 18.42
N LEU A 113 6.82 13.06 18.57
CA LEU A 113 6.66 14.00 19.67
C LEU A 113 6.56 13.26 21.01
N PRO A 114 7.43 13.55 21.98
CA PRO A 114 7.35 12.94 23.31
C PRO A 114 6.09 13.39 24.03
N VAL A 115 5.51 12.51 24.85
CA VAL A 115 4.35 12.85 25.69
C VAL A 115 4.76 13.43 27.04
N SER A 116 3.98 14.41 27.52
CA SER A 116 4.10 14.99 28.87
C SER A 116 3.45 14.14 29.98
N LYS A 117 3.05 12.90 29.69
CA LYS A 117 2.24 12.02 30.55
C LYS A 117 2.91 10.66 30.82
N TRP A 118 4.23 10.63 30.80
CA TRP A 118 5.00 9.48 31.29
C TRP A 118 5.16 9.60 32.80
N LYS A 119 4.85 8.53 33.55
CA LYS A 119 5.06 8.52 34.99
C LYS A 119 5.54 7.16 35.46
N VAL A 120 6.67 7.14 36.16
CA VAL A 120 7.10 5.94 36.89
C VAL A 120 6.14 5.71 38.06
N LEU A 121 5.44 4.57 38.04
CA LEU A 121 4.49 4.18 39.08
C LEU A 121 5.15 3.39 40.20
N SER A 122 6.03 2.47 39.84
CA SER A 122 6.81 1.69 40.79
C SER A 122 8.14 1.27 40.20
N GLN A 123 9.15 1.13 41.06
CA GLN A 123 10.48 0.64 40.72
C GLN A 123 10.95 -0.26 41.85
N THR A 124 11.44 -1.43 41.49
CA THR A 124 12.07 -2.40 42.38
C THR A 124 13.41 -2.83 41.79
N ASP A 125 14.12 -3.71 42.48
CA ASP A 125 15.30 -4.41 41.95
C ASP A 125 14.96 -5.40 40.82
N ARG A 126 13.67 -5.73 40.63
CA ARG A 126 13.23 -6.73 39.64
C ARG A 126 12.41 -6.18 38.48
N PHE A 127 11.73 -5.05 38.65
CA PHE A 127 10.92 -4.46 37.60
C PHE A 127 10.71 -2.95 37.78
N VAL A 128 10.37 -2.26 36.68
CA VAL A 128 9.91 -0.87 36.65
C VAL A 128 8.57 -0.80 35.91
N GLU A 129 7.57 -0.12 36.49
CA GLU A 129 6.25 0.07 35.90
C GLU A 129 6.00 1.55 35.62
N LEU A 130 5.41 1.81 34.46
CA LEU A 130 5.25 3.12 33.86
C LEU A 130 3.80 3.31 33.45
N GLU A 131 3.24 4.48 33.69
CA GLU A 131 1.94 4.89 33.15
C GLU A 131 2.16 5.60 31.81
N VAL A 132 1.47 5.11 30.77
CA VAL A 132 1.47 5.68 29.42
C VAL A 132 0.03 5.81 28.94
N GLY A 133 -0.52 7.01 29.04
CA GLY A 133 -1.92 7.27 28.70
C GLY A 133 -2.87 6.50 29.62
N GLN A 134 -3.65 5.57 29.06
CA GLN A 134 -4.54 4.67 29.82
C GLN A 134 -3.94 3.27 30.06
N SER A 135 -2.72 3.04 29.56
CA SER A 135 -2.03 1.76 29.69
C SER A 135 -0.89 1.85 30.70
N LYS A 136 -0.48 0.70 31.19
CA LYS A 136 0.73 0.51 31.97
C LYS A 136 1.76 -0.25 31.15
N VAL A 137 3.01 0.16 31.24
CA VAL A 137 4.16 -0.51 30.62
C VAL A 137 5.08 -0.99 31.72
N SER A 138 5.30 -2.29 31.81
CA SER A 138 6.09 -2.91 32.87
C SER A 138 7.33 -3.58 32.26
N LEU A 139 8.52 -3.18 32.69
CA LEU A 139 9.80 -3.76 32.30
C LEU A 139 10.30 -4.66 33.43
N HIS A 140 10.48 -5.93 33.13
CA HIS A 140 11.02 -6.95 34.03
C HIS A 140 12.49 -7.19 33.71
N SER A 141 13.31 -7.34 34.75
CA SER A 141 14.77 -7.45 34.64
C SER A 141 15.27 -8.85 34.29
N VAL A 142 14.75 -9.90 34.92
CA VAL A 142 15.30 -11.27 34.85
C VAL A 142 14.22 -12.31 34.55
N PRO A 143 14.17 -12.87 33.33
CA PRO A 143 14.82 -12.33 32.12
C PRO A 143 14.19 -11.00 31.70
N PHE A 144 14.88 -10.27 30.80
CA PHE A 144 14.33 -9.07 30.17
C PHE A 144 12.98 -9.37 29.53
N LYS A 145 11.93 -8.65 29.94
CA LYS A 145 10.58 -8.71 29.35
C LYS A 145 9.93 -7.33 29.46
N LEU A 146 9.12 -6.96 28.47
CA LEU A 146 8.25 -5.77 28.53
C LEU A 146 6.79 -6.19 28.36
N GLU A 147 5.89 -5.69 29.19
CA GLU A 147 4.45 -5.95 29.11
C GLU A 147 3.68 -4.65 29.03
N VAL A 148 2.64 -4.62 28.20
CA VAL A 148 1.67 -3.52 28.12
C VAL A 148 0.32 -4.03 28.58
N SER A 149 -0.27 -3.36 29.57
CA SER A 149 -1.55 -3.74 30.15
C SER A 149 -2.52 -2.56 30.25
N ALA A 150 -3.81 -2.84 30.22
CA ALA A 150 -4.88 -1.86 30.43
C ALA A 150 -6.02 -2.53 31.17
N GLY A 151 -6.58 -1.87 32.19
CA GLY A 151 -7.64 -2.44 33.02
C GLY A 151 -7.23 -3.70 33.82
N GLY A 152 -5.93 -3.92 34.03
CA GLY A 152 -5.39 -5.11 34.71
C GLY A 152 -5.10 -6.30 33.79
N THR A 153 -5.35 -6.19 32.48
CA THR A 153 -5.08 -7.26 31.51
C THR A 153 -3.93 -6.88 30.60
N THR A 154 -2.90 -7.72 30.52
CA THR A 154 -1.80 -7.60 29.55
C THR A 154 -2.28 -7.96 28.15
N TYR A 155 -1.99 -7.12 27.17
CA TYR A 155 -2.42 -7.31 25.78
C TYR A 155 -1.26 -7.25 24.77
N ILE A 156 -0.10 -6.70 25.15
CA ILE A 156 1.16 -6.83 24.38
C ILE A 156 2.24 -7.33 25.35
N SER A 157 3.03 -8.31 24.93
CA SER A 157 4.27 -8.69 25.60
C SER A 157 5.43 -8.70 24.60
N ILE A 158 6.60 -8.28 25.04
CA ILE A 158 7.85 -8.31 24.30
C ILE A 158 8.81 -9.24 25.02
N ASN A 159 9.50 -10.08 24.25
CA ASN A 159 10.41 -11.10 24.75
C ASN A 159 9.76 -12.09 25.73
N GLU A 160 8.45 -12.36 25.57
CA GLU A 160 7.73 -13.30 26.43
C GLU A 160 8.19 -14.73 26.20
N ARG A 161 8.55 -15.07 24.96
CA ARG A 161 9.08 -16.38 24.58
C ARG A 161 10.60 -16.44 24.72
N GLY A 162 11.26 -15.35 25.06
CA GLY A 162 12.71 -15.31 25.26
C GLY A 162 13.51 -15.43 23.98
N LEU A 163 12.99 -14.90 22.85
CA LEU A 163 13.64 -14.95 21.54
C LEU A 163 14.34 -13.64 21.16
N PHE A 164 14.54 -12.74 22.12
CA PHE A 164 15.42 -11.57 21.93
C PHE A 164 16.83 -12.04 21.55
N ARG A 165 17.37 -11.51 20.46
CA ARG A 165 18.75 -11.73 20.02
C ARG A 165 19.35 -10.43 19.53
N PHE A 166 20.60 -10.21 19.91
CA PHE A 166 21.42 -9.14 19.39
C PHE A 166 22.82 -9.70 19.14
N GLU A 167 23.17 -10.02 17.89
CA GLU A 167 24.51 -10.50 17.54
C GLU A 167 25.48 -9.32 17.55
N GLN A 168 26.34 -9.21 18.56
CA GLN A 168 27.26 -8.09 18.75
C GLN A 168 28.33 -7.99 17.65
N THR A 169 28.79 -6.77 17.38
CA THR A 169 29.91 -6.53 16.47
C THR A 169 31.19 -7.19 17.01
N ARG A 170 31.90 -7.91 16.13
CA ARG A 170 33.12 -8.64 16.51
C ARG A 170 34.10 -8.74 15.35
N VAL A 171 35.37 -8.95 15.67
CA VAL A 171 36.43 -9.18 14.69
C VAL A 171 36.39 -10.64 14.24
N LYS A 172 36.69 -10.88 12.97
CA LYS A 172 36.81 -12.24 12.43
C LYS A 172 37.88 -13.04 13.20
N PRO A 173 37.54 -14.23 13.74
CA PRO A 173 38.53 -15.06 14.40
C PRO A 173 39.57 -15.55 13.37
N PRO A 174 40.85 -15.73 13.78
CA PRO A 174 41.91 -16.15 12.88
C PRO A 174 41.73 -17.59 12.36
N GLU A 175 41.09 -18.45 13.15
CA GLU A 175 40.69 -19.80 12.78
C GLU A 175 39.16 -19.92 12.78
N ARG A 176 38.62 -20.78 11.92
CA ARG A 176 37.18 -21.02 11.86
C ARG A 176 36.73 -21.77 13.12
N ASP A 177 35.75 -21.22 13.81
CA ASP A 177 35.05 -21.93 14.87
C ASP A 177 34.04 -22.92 14.24
N GLU A 178 34.27 -24.22 14.43
CA GLU A 178 33.39 -25.27 13.89
C GLU A 178 32.03 -25.33 14.60
N SER A 179 31.88 -24.70 15.77
CA SER A 179 30.60 -24.59 16.47
C SER A 179 29.70 -23.49 15.90
N GLU A 180 30.27 -22.55 15.12
CA GLU A 180 29.50 -21.50 14.46
C GLU A 180 28.77 -22.00 13.22
N ASP A 181 27.64 -21.35 12.94
CA ASP A 181 26.89 -21.57 11.72
C ASP A 181 27.79 -21.39 10.49
N SER A 182 27.66 -22.27 9.50
CA SER A 182 28.54 -22.31 8.33
C SER A 182 28.49 -21.06 7.45
N GLY A 183 27.46 -20.21 7.60
CA GLY A 183 27.35 -18.91 6.96
C GLY A 183 27.55 -17.74 7.92
N ALA A 184 28.18 -17.92 9.09
CA ALA A 184 28.40 -16.84 10.06
C ALA A 184 29.34 -15.73 9.53
N TRP A 185 30.31 -16.09 8.70
CA TRP A 185 31.21 -15.15 8.00
C TRP A 185 30.87 -15.16 6.52
N GLU A 186 31.73 -15.66 5.64
CA GLU A 186 31.41 -15.78 4.23
C GLU A 186 30.18 -16.67 3.98
N GLU A 187 29.34 -16.26 3.04
CA GLU A 187 28.15 -17.01 2.64
C GLU A 187 28.06 -17.07 1.11
N ASN A 188 27.74 -18.25 0.57
CA ASN A 188 27.52 -18.41 -0.87
C ASN A 188 26.05 -18.70 -1.14
N PHE A 189 25.49 -18.07 -2.16
CA PHE A 189 24.20 -18.43 -2.73
C PHE A 189 24.36 -18.59 -4.23
N LYS A 190 24.17 -19.82 -4.71
CA LYS A 190 24.55 -20.21 -6.08
C LYS A 190 26.00 -19.81 -6.39
N SER A 191 26.22 -19.02 -7.43
CA SER A 191 27.52 -18.52 -7.86
C SER A 191 27.96 -17.24 -7.16
N HIS A 192 27.10 -16.63 -6.34
CA HIS A 192 27.40 -15.36 -5.70
C HIS A 192 28.01 -15.56 -4.32
N HIS A 193 29.12 -14.87 -4.08
CA HIS A 193 29.89 -14.94 -2.84
C HIS A 193 29.74 -13.63 -2.06
N ASP A 194 29.06 -13.70 -0.93
CA ASP A 194 29.01 -12.63 0.06
C ASP A 194 30.23 -12.73 0.99
N SER A 195 31.09 -11.71 0.96
CA SER A 195 32.28 -11.67 1.82
C SER A 195 31.98 -11.40 3.30
N LYS A 196 30.83 -10.81 3.60
CA LYS A 196 30.33 -10.50 4.95
C LYS A 196 31.41 -10.01 5.93
N PRO A 197 32.04 -8.85 5.64
CA PRO A 197 33.20 -8.35 6.38
C PRO A 197 32.94 -8.09 7.87
N HIS A 198 31.67 -7.94 8.25
CA HIS A 198 31.24 -7.66 9.63
C HIS A 198 30.68 -8.88 10.37
N GLY A 199 30.70 -10.06 9.75
CA GLY A 199 30.24 -11.30 10.37
C GLY A 199 28.74 -11.28 10.72
N PRO A 200 28.33 -11.98 11.78
CA PRO A 200 26.94 -11.99 12.25
C PRO A 200 26.58 -10.67 12.94
N THR A 201 25.53 -9.99 12.46
CA THR A 201 25.02 -8.74 13.05
C THR A 201 23.51 -8.75 13.25
N ALA A 202 22.86 -9.92 13.23
CA ALA A 202 21.42 -10.00 13.25
C ALA A 202 20.81 -9.51 14.56
N VAL A 203 19.60 -8.97 14.47
CA VAL A 203 18.76 -8.61 15.61
C VAL A 203 17.42 -9.31 15.50
N ALA A 204 16.87 -9.78 16.62
CA ALA A 204 15.58 -10.46 16.65
C ALA A 204 14.79 -10.17 17.92
N LEU A 205 13.46 -10.21 17.81
CA LEU A 205 12.55 -9.94 18.92
C LEU A 205 11.21 -10.65 18.72
N ASP A 206 10.73 -11.36 19.75
CA ASP A 206 9.35 -11.85 19.78
C ASP A 206 8.38 -10.87 20.44
N ILE A 207 7.17 -10.86 19.87
CA ILE A 207 6.08 -9.97 20.26
C ILE A 207 4.79 -10.79 20.30
N THR A 208 4.13 -10.79 21.45
CA THR A 208 2.90 -11.55 21.71
C THR A 208 1.75 -10.60 21.97
N PHE A 209 0.64 -10.76 21.25
CA PHE A 209 -0.59 -10.01 21.42
C PHE A 209 -1.65 -10.89 22.08
N LYS A 210 -1.81 -10.76 23.39
CA LYS A 210 -2.74 -11.57 24.18
C LYS A 210 -4.18 -11.16 23.90
N GLY A 211 -5.06 -12.15 23.75
CA GLY A 211 -6.46 -11.97 23.37
C GLY A 211 -6.70 -11.71 21.88
N ALA A 212 -5.66 -11.46 21.08
CA ALA A 212 -5.81 -11.28 19.64
C ALA A 212 -6.03 -12.64 18.93
N LYS A 213 -6.87 -12.65 17.89
CA LYS A 213 -7.24 -13.87 17.15
C LYS A 213 -6.54 -13.98 15.80
N VAL A 214 -6.36 -12.86 15.13
CA VAL A 214 -5.85 -12.79 13.74
C VAL A 214 -4.80 -11.69 13.62
N ALA A 215 -3.77 -11.96 12.81
CA ALA A 215 -2.75 -11.00 12.43
C ALA A 215 -2.98 -10.51 10.98
N TYR A 216 -2.65 -9.25 10.71
CA TYR A 216 -2.76 -8.60 9.40
C TYR A 216 -1.55 -7.69 9.16
N GLY A 217 -1.46 -7.16 7.94
CA GLY A 217 -0.40 -6.23 7.53
C GLY A 217 0.72 -6.98 6.84
N LEU A 218 1.96 -6.62 7.16
CA LEU A 218 3.16 -7.22 6.59
C LEU A 218 3.26 -7.23 5.05
N PRO A 219 2.74 -6.26 4.27
CA PRO A 219 2.87 -6.34 2.81
C PRO A 219 4.33 -6.09 2.35
N GLU A 220 4.77 -6.62 1.21
CA GLU A 220 3.95 -7.20 0.15
C GLU A 220 4.16 -8.71 -0.06
N HIS A 221 3.05 -9.47 -0.01
CA HIS A 221 2.98 -10.90 -0.32
C HIS A 221 1.71 -11.19 -1.10
N ALA A 222 1.78 -12.07 -2.09
CA ALA A 222 0.62 -12.55 -2.83
C ALA A 222 -0.14 -13.63 -2.02
N ASP A 223 -0.68 -13.25 -0.87
CA ASP A 223 -1.30 -14.16 0.09
C ASP A 223 -2.65 -13.64 0.60
N SER A 224 -3.30 -14.38 1.52
CA SER A 224 -4.52 -13.94 2.19
C SER A 224 -4.31 -12.69 3.05
N LEU A 225 -5.36 -11.88 3.23
CA LEU A 225 -5.27 -10.67 4.06
C LEU A 225 -4.99 -11.02 5.53
N ALA A 226 -5.68 -12.03 6.05
CA ALA A 226 -5.38 -12.62 7.34
C ALA A 226 -4.09 -13.45 7.18
N LEU A 227 -3.05 -13.11 7.95
CA LEU A 227 -1.76 -13.76 7.87
C LEU A 227 -1.86 -15.21 8.37
N LYS A 228 -1.19 -16.11 7.63
CA LYS A 228 -1.12 -17.53 7.94
C LYS A 228 -0.08 -17.78 9.03
N THR A 229 -0.28 -18.85 9.79
CA THR A 229 0.74 -19.35 10.71
C THR A 229 1.92 -19.91 9.92
N THR A 230 3.15 -19.54 10.28
CA THR A 230 4.40 -19.92 9.58
C THR A 230 5.19 -21.00 10.30
N SER A 231 4.66 -21.60 11.38
CA SER A 231 5.29 -22.69 12.13
C SER A 231 5.69 -23.88 11.25
N GLU A 232 4.95 -24.11 10.17
CA GLU A 232 5.26 -25.09 9.12
C GLU A 232 5.53 -24.32 7.81
N GLY A 233 6.80 -24.26 7.38
CA GLY A 233 7.21 -23.54 6.17
C GLY A 233 8.12 -22.35 6.45
N ASP A 234 8.29 -21.45 5.48
CA ASP A 234 9.10 -20.25 5.62
C ASP A 234 8.33 -19.11 6.32
N PRO A 235 9.01 -18.23 7.10
CA PRO A 235 8.42 -17.00 7.60
C PRO A 235 8.08 -16.03 6.47
N TYR A 236 7.24 -15.03 6.74
CA TYR A 236 7.05 -13.89 5.82
C TYR A 236 8.37 -13.15 5.63
N ARG A 237 8.82 -12.99 4.39
CA ARG A 237 10.11 -12.36 4.06
C ARG A 237 9.93 -10.93 3.56
N PHE A 238 10.81 -10.05 4.00
CA PHE A 238 10.94 -8.65 3.62
C PHE A 238 12.32 -8.41 3.02
N TYR A 239 12.38 -8.53 1.71
CA TYR A 239 13.53 -8.22 0.89
C TYR A 239 12.95 -7.84 -0.46
N ASN A 240 13.03 -6.57 -0.83
CA ASN A 240 12.42 -6.09 -2.06
C ASN A 240 13.09 -6.81 -3.25
N LEU A 241 12.31 -7.61 -3.99
CA LEU A 241 12.81 -8.52 -5.00
C LEU A 241 11.98 -8.47 -6.27
N ASP A 242 12.68 -8.57 -7.40
CA ASP A 242 12.06 -8.75 -8.70
C ASP A 242 11.72 -10.23 -8.92
N VAL A 243 10.51 -10.61 -8.54
CA VAL A 243 10.04 -12.00 -8.62
C VAL A 243 9.24 -12.21 -9.91
N PHE A 244 9.94 -12.65 -10.95
CA PHE A 244 9.34 -13.00 -12.24
C PHE A 244 8.27 -14.10 -12.10
N GLU A 245 7.09 -13.87 -12.69
CA GLU A 245 5.93 -14.78 -12.66
C GLU A 245 5.62 -15.30 -11.24
N TYR A 246 5.53 -14.36 -10.27
CA TYR A 246 5.34 -14.70 -8.87
C TYR A 246 4.11 -15.60 -8.65
N GLU A 247 4.26 -16.60 -7.78
CA GLU A 247 3.15 -17.46 -7.36
C GLU A 247 2.33 -16.80 -6.24
N ILE A 248 1.10 -17.29 -6.05
CA ILE A 248 0.22 -16.86 -4.97
C ILE A 248 0.26 -17.82 -3.75
N ASN A 249 -0.41 -17.44 -2.67
CA ASN A 249 -0.58 -18.19 -1.42
C ASN A 249 0.74 -18.61 -0.74
N ASN A 250 1.75 -17.75 -0.76
CA ASN A 250 3.05 -18.05 -0.18
C ASN A 250 3.72 -16.81 0.46
N PRO A 251 4.67 -17.01 1.39
CA PRO A 251 5.30 -15.93 2.14
C PRO A 251 6.57 -15.36 1.47
N MET A 252 6.84 -15.66 0.20
CA MET A 252 8.02 -15.14 -0.51
C MET A 252 7.93 -13.62 -0.64
N ALA A 253 9.03 -12.92 -0.39
CA ALA A 253 9.09 -11.48 -0.56
C ALA A 253 8.78 -11.09 -2.02
N LEU A 254 8.05 -9.99 -2.19
CA LEU A 254 7.82 -9.35 -3.48
C LEU A 254 8.54 -7.99 -3.50
N TYR A 255 7.90 -6.95 -4.01
CA TYR A 255 8.59 -5.71 -4.41
C TYR A 255 8.68 -4.68 -3.27
N ALA A 256 7.76 -4.74 -2.30
CA ALA A 256 7.70 -3.80 -1.18
C ALA A 256 7.85 -4.46 0.20
N ALA A 257 8.42 -3.69 1.13
CA ALA A 257 8.65 -4.10 2.50
C ALA A 257 8.06 -3.10 3.50
N ILE A 258 6.90 -3.43 4.06
CA ILE A 258 6.25 -2.64 5.11
C ILE A 258 6.15 -3.51 6.39
N PRO A 259 7.19 -3.49 7.24
CA PRO A 259 7.27 -4.33 8.45
C PRO A 259 6.36 -3.82 9.58
N PHE A 260 5.06 -3.78 9.31
CA PHE A 260 3.99 -3.35 10.21
C PHE A 260 2.95 -4.47 10.36
N LEU A 261 2.81 -4.98 11.58
CA LEU A 261 1.85 -6.02 11.92
C LEU A 261 0.73 -5.46 12.79
N ILE A 262 -0.50 -5.86 12.50
CA ILE A 262 -1.69 -5.53 13.28
C ILE A 262 -2.25 -6.83 13.84
N ALA A 263 -2.48 -6.89 15.15
CA ALA A 263 -3.15 -8.00 15.81
C ALA A 263 -4.53 -7.53 16.27
N HIS A 264 -5.57 -8.32 15.96
CA HIS A 264 -6.94 -7.91 16.18
C HIS A 264 -7.84 -9.06 16.67
N SER A 265 -8.80 -8.67 17.52
CA SER A 265 -9.98 -9.41 17.93
C SER A 265 -11.15 -8.44 18.07
N GLU A 266 -12.34 -8.98 18.32
CA GLU A 266 -13.57 -8.22 18.51
C GLU A 266 -13.48 -7.22 19.68
N GLU A 267 -12.57 -7.46 20.62
CA GLU A 267 -12.38 -6.62 21.80
C GLU A 267 -11.34 -5.52 21.59
N ARG A 268 -10.27 -5.79 20.83
CA ARG A 268 -9.12 -4.88 20.70
C ARG A 268 -8.33 -5.11 19.42
N SER A 269 -7.80 -4.00 18.91
CA SER A 269 -6.72 -3.95 17.92
C SER A 269 -5.48 -3.34 18.55
N SER A 270 -4.32 -3.86 18.18
CA SER A 270 -3.01 -3.31 18.53
C SER A 270 -2.03 -3.63 17.41
N GLY A 271 -0.88 -2.98 17.39
CA GLY A 271 0.09 -3.22 16.32
C GLY A 271 1.53 -3.02 16.76
N VAL A 272 2.42 -3.44 15.88
CA VAL A 272 3.86 -3.25 16.00
C VAL A 272 4.46 -2.83 14.68
N PHE A 273 5.21 -1.74 14.70
CA PHE A 273 6.00 -1.29 13.56
C PHE A 273 7.48 -1.50 13.86
N TRP A 274 8.12 -2.36 13.07
CA TRP A 274 9.53 -2.73 13.17
C TRP A 274 10.37 -1.91 12.18
N LEU A 275 11.05 -0.87 12.66
CA LEU A 275 11.76 0.09 11.81
C LEU A 275 13.17 -0.42 11.44
N ASN A 276 13.23 -1.39 10.53
CA ASN A 276 14.51 -1.93 10.04
C ASN A 276 14.47 -2.19 8.51
N PRO A 277 15.40 -1.61 7.73
CA PRO A 277 15.42 -1.73 6.28
C PRO A 277 16.32 -2.86 5.76
N SER A 278 17.01 -3.61 6.62
CA SER A 278 17.72 -4.81 6.19
C SER A 278 16.74 -5.93 5.84
N GLU A 279 17.24 -7.01 5.24
CA GLU A 279 16.45 -8.23 5.06
C GLU A 279 15.82 -8.64 6.40
N THR A 280 14.49 -8.83 6.40
CA THR A 280 13.74 -9.17 7.61
C THR A 280 12.84 -10.37 7.37
N TRP A 281 12.79 -11.28 8.33
CA TRP A 281 11.89 -12.44 8.34
C TRP A 281 10.96 -12.34 9.54
N VAL A 282 9.69 -12.68 9.35
CA VAL A 282 8.67 -12.60 10.40
C VAL A 282 7.94 -13.92 10.51
N ASP A 283 8.21 -14.66 11.58
CA ASP A 283 7.37 -15.81 11.93
C ASP A 283 6.09 -15.29 12.58
N VAL A 284 4.94 -15.87 12.22
CA VAL A 284 3.62 -15.51 12.72
C VAL A 284 2.90 -16.77 13.18
N LYS A 285 2.20 -16.70 14.31
CA LYS A 285 1.26 -17.73 14.76
C LYS A 285 -0.06 -17.06 15.10
N SER A 286 -1.09 -17.39 14.33
CA SER A 286 -2.44 -16.85 14.51
C SER A 286 -3.17 -17.58 15.64
N GLY A 287 -3.90 -16.82 16.46
CA GLY A 287 -4.60 -17.37 17.64
C GLY A 287 -5.73 -18.35 17.30
N SER A 288 -6.29 -18.28 16.08
CA SER A 288 -7.41 -19.11 15.63
C SER A 288 -7.05 -20.47 15.01
N ASP A 289 -5.77 -20.79 14.80
CA ASP A 289 -5.36 -21.99 14.05
C ASP A 289 -5.29 -23.27 14.89
N ASN A 290 -5.53 -23.20 16.20
CA ASN A 290 -5.49 -24.37 17.09
C ASN A 290 -6.88 -24.97 17.35
N VAL A 291 -7.45 -25.71 16.40
CA VAL A 291 -8.63 -26.56 16.64
C VAL A 291 -8.30 -27.72 17.62
N VAL A 292 -7.03 -28.09 17.74
CA VAL A 292 -6.58 -29.14 18.68
C VAL A 292 -6.45 -28.59 20.12
N SER A 293 -6.14 -27.29 20.31
CA SER A 293 -6.11 -26.71 21.66
C SER A 293 -7.51 -26.52 22.24
N SER A 294 -8.56 -26.39 21.43
CA SER A 294 -9.94 -26.31 21.94
C SER A 294 -10.41 -27.59 22.65
N ILE A 295 -9.83 -28.76 22.36
CA ILE A 295 -10.15 -30.02 23.06
C ILE A 295 -9.31 -30.17 24.35
N VAL A 296 -8.06 -29.70 24.35
CA VAL A 296 -7.18 -29.74 25.53
C VAL A 296 -7.55 -28.66 26.56
N ASN A 297 -8.00 -27.49 26.11
CA ASN A 297 -8.50 -26.39 26.94
C ASN A 297 -9.74 -26.77 27.77
N LEU A 298 -10.46 -27.83 27.40
CA LEU A 298 -11.59 -28.37 28.15
C LEU A 298 -11.16 -29.18 29.39
N MET A 299 -9.88 -29.58 29.50
CA MET A 299 -9.40 -30.50 30.56
C MET A 299 -8.20 -30.01 31.37
N GLY A 300 -7.60 -28.85 31.07
CA GLY A 300 -6.57 -28.26 31.93
C GLY A 300 -6.34 -26.79 31.61
N GLY A 301 -6.72 -25.89 32.53
CA GLY A 301 -6.42 -24.45 32.55
C GLY A 301 -6.12 -23.80 31.20
N GLY A 302 -7.17 -23.29 30.53
CA GLY A 302 -7.13 -22.88 29.13
C GLY A 302 -5.98 -21.95 28.75
N GLN A 303 -5.27 -22.31 27.68
CA GLN A 303 -4.27 -21.46 27.06
C GLN A 303 -4.99 -20.25 26.43
N GLU A 304 -4.69 -19.04 26.89
CA GLU A 304 -5.28 -17.80 26.36
C GLU A 304 -4.94 -17.66 24.86
N THR A 305 -5.93 -17.27 24.06
CA THR A 305 -5.74 -17.01 22.63
C THR A 305 -4.77 -15.85 22.44
N ALA A 306 -3.77 -16.00 21.57
CA ALA A 306 -2.81 -14.94 21.28
C ALA A 306 -2.32 -15.03 19.83
N VAL A 307 -1.97 -13.87 19.28
CA VAL A 307 -1.11 -13.78 18.10
C VAL A 307 0.33 -13.68 18.57
N GLU A 308 1.21 -14.57 18.11
CA GLU A 308 2.64 -14.50 18.39
C GLU A 308 3.39 -14.13 17.10
N SER A 309 4.42 -13.30 17.22
CA SER A 309 5.31 -12.96 16.11
C SER A 309 6.77 -12.98 16.52
N HIS A 310 7.68 -13.21 15.58
CA HIS A 310 9.13 -13.17 15.78
C HIS A 310 9.79 -12.48 14.59
N PHE A 311 10.23 -11.24 14.80
CA PHE A 311 10.92 -10.42 13.81
C PHE A 311 12.42 -10.72 13.87
N MET A 312 13.05 -10.91 12.71
CA MET A 312 14.46 -11.26 12.58
C MET A 312 15.06 -10.45 11.43
N SER A 313 15.95 -9.51 11.72
CA SER A 313 16.61 -8.66 10.73
C SER A 313 18.10 -8.93 10.66
N GLU A 314 18.67 -8.86 9.46
CA GLU A 314 20.08 -9.19 9.20
C GLU A 314 21.06 -8.22 9.87
N SER A 315 20.70 -6.95 10.00
CA SER A 315 21.57 -5.92 10.58
C SER A 315 20.76 -4.77 11.19
N GLY A 316 21.43 -3.66 11.50
CA GLY A 316 20.83 -2.50 12.15
C GLY A 316 20.61 -2.70 13.65
N ASN A 317 19.92 -1.73 14.26
CA ASN A 317 19.50 -1.79 15.66
C ASN A 317 18.08 -2.36 15.79
N ILE A 318 17.68 -2.69 17.02
CA ILE A 318 16.27 -2.91 17.32
C ILE A 318 15.63 -1.53 17.48
N ASP A 319 14.62 -1.24 16.68
CA ASP A 319 13.84 0.01 16.75
C ASP A 319 12.38 -0.31 16.44
N VAL A 320 11.55 -0.29 17.48
CA VAL A 320 10.20 -0.86 17.46
C VAL A 320 9.21 0.11 18.06
N PHE A 321 8.11 0.36 17.36
CA PHE A 321 6.98 1.11 17.89
C PHE A 321 5.85 0.14 18.24
N LEU A 322 5.35 0.23 19.47
CA LEU A 322 4.18 -0.48 19.96
C LEU A 322 2.97 0.46 19.86
N LEU A 323 1.94 0.03 19.14
CA LEU A 323 0.74 0.81 18.82
C LEU A 323 -0.44 0.24 19.61
N PHE A 324 -0.93 0.97 20.61
CA PHE A 324 -1.85 0.41 21.60
C PHE A 324 -3.32 0.30 21.14
N GLY A 325 -3.70 0.94 20.02
CA GLY A 325 -5.09 0.99 19.55
C GLY A 325 -6.02 1.81 20.45
N PRO A 326 -7.15 1.28 20.97
CA PRO A 326 -7.60 -0.11 20.93
C PRO A 326 -8.50 -0.45 19.74
N ARG A 327 -8.86 0.51 18.89
CA ARG A 327 -9.69 0.27 17.70
C ARG A 327 -8.86 0.20 16.42
N PRO A 328 -9.33 -0.46 15.34
CA PRO A 328 -8.62 -0.54 14.06
C PRO A 328 -8.14 0.84 13.57
N GLU A 329 -9.03 1.83 13.56
CA GLU A 329 -8.72 3.18 13.10
C GLU A 329 -7.60 3.82 13.92
N ASN A 330 -7.53 3.57 15.24
CA ASN A 330 -6.47 4.13 16.07
C ASN A 330 -5.10 3.58 15.65
N VAL A 331 -5.02 2.28 15.34
CA VAL A 331 -3.77 1.62 14.93
C VAL A 331 -3.28 2.16 13.58
N PHE A 332 -4.17 2.35 12.61
CA PHE A 332 -3.82 2.98 11.32
C PHE A 332 -3.31 4.41 11.51
N ARG A 333 -3.98 5.20 12.35
CA ARG A 333 -3.62 6.59 12.64
C ARG A 333 -2.32 6.71 13.42
N GLN A 334 -2.07 5.80 14.36
CA GLN A 334 -0.81 5.71 15.08
C GLN A 334 0.36 5.43 14.11
N TYR A 335 0.18 4.52 13.15
CA TYR A 335 1.20 4.20 12.15
C TYR A 335 1.46 5.38 11.18
N THR A 336 0.39 5.99 10.66
CA THR A 336 0.50 7.14 9.74
C THR A 336 0.93 8.43 10.42
N LEU A 337 0.75 8.56 11.75
CA LEU A 337 1.36 9.63 12.53
C LEU A 337 2.90 9.54 12.51
N LEU A 338 3.45 8.32 12.55
CA LEU A 338 4.89 8.09 12.52
C LEU A 338 5.46 8.25 11.11
N THR A 339 4.79 7.64 10.12
CA THR A 339 5.31 7.51 8.74
C THR A 339 4.72 8.53 7.76
N GLY A 340 3.82 9.39 8.21
CA GLY A 340 3.11 10.39 7.39
C GLY A 340 1.95 9.80 6.59
N THR A 341 1.16 10.69 5.99
CA THR A 341 0.00 10.36 5.14
C THR A 341 0.29 10.69 3.68
N ALA A 342 -0.42 10.04 2.75
CA ALA A 342 -0.34 10.42 1.34
C ALA A 342 -0.95 11.82 1.12
N PRO A 343 -0.32 12.70 0.31
CA PRO A 343 -0.95 13.93 -0.13
C PRO A 343 -2.18 13.62 -0.98
N VAL A 344 -3.07 14.60 -1.15
CA VAL A 344 -4.21 14.44 -2.07
C VAL A 344 -3.65 14.24 -3.49
N PRO A 345 -3.94 13.12 -4.16
CA PRO A 345 -3.39 12.85 -5.49
C PRO A 345 -3.91 13.88 -6.50
N PRO A 346 -3.23 14.10 -7.63
CA PRO A 346 -3.84 14.79 -8.76
C PRO A 346 -5.14 14.07 -9.18
N LEU A 347 -6.21 14.79 -9.47
CA LEU A 347 -7.51 14.18 -9.78
C LEU A 347 -7.41 13.17 -10.94
N PHE A 348 -6.58 13.47 -11.95
CA PHE A 348 -6.40 12.61 -13.11
C PHE A 348 -5.84 11.23 -12.77
N SER A 349 -5.04 11.11 -11.71
CA SER A 349 -4.42 9.82 -11.35
C SER A 349 -5.42 8.85 -10.71
N LEU A 350 -6.63 9.32 -10.39
CA LEU A 350 -7.73 8.46 -9.95
C LEU A 350 -8.60 7.98 -11.12
N GLY A 351 -8.38 8.50 -12.33
CA GLY A 351 -9.04 8.05 -13.55
C GLY A 351 -8.55 6.68 -14.03
N TYR A 352 -8.85 6.36 -15.29
CA TYR A 352 -8.33 5.15 -15.91
C TYR A 352 -7.00 5.40 -16.63
N HIS A 353 -6.06 4.48 -16.42
CA HIS A 353 -4.71 4.50 -16.98
C HIS A 353 -4.55 3.37 -18.00
N GLN A 354 -4.12 3.72 -19.22
CA GLN A 354 -3.86 2.77 -20.28
C GLN A 354 -2.35 2.61 -20.53
N CYS A 355 -1.85 1.38 -20.38
CA CYS A 355 -0.44 1.02 -20.55
C CYS A 355 -0.29 -0.30 -21.33
N ARG A 356 0.90 -0.54 -21.88
CA ARG A 356 1.44 -1.85 -22.28
C ARG A 356 2.95 -1.71 -22.50
N TRP A 357 3.66 -2.84 -22.46
CA TRP A 357 4.99 -2.99 -23.02
C TRP A 357 4.86 -3.41 -24.50
N ASN A 358 5.18 -2.60 -25.49
CA ASN A 358 5.24 -1.14 -25.49
C ASN A 358 4.16 -0.61 -26.44
N TYR A 359 3.84 0.68 -26.35
CA TYR A 359 3.37 1.41 -27.54
C TYR A 359 4.58 1.69 -28.44
N ASN A 360 4.41 1.42 -29.72
CA ASN A 360 5.53 1.29 -30.65
C ASN A 360 6.23 2.63 -30.91
N ASP A 361 5.44 3.69 -31.07
CA ASP A 361 5.89 5.02 -31.48
C ASP A 361 4.82 6.08 -31.17
N GLN A 362 5.11 7.33 -31.54
CA GLN A 362 4.21 8.46 -31.38
C GLN A 362 2.88 8.31 -32.15
N GLU A 363 2.88 7.61 -33.30
CA GLU A 363 1.67 7.38 -34.09
C GLU A 363 0.75 6.36 -33.40
N ASP A 364 1.31 5.28 -32.86
CA ASP A 364 0.57 4.30 -32.05
C ASP A 364 -0.08 4.96 -30.82
N VAL A 365 0.64 5.85 -30.13
CA VAL A 365 0.08 6.64 -29.02
C VAL A 365 -1.10 7.49 -29.49
N ASP A 366 -0.99 8.19 -30.62
CA ASP A 366 -2.10 9.00 -31.15
C ASP A 366 -3.29 8.15 -31.60
N ASN A 367 -3.04 6.99 -32.21
CA ASN A 367 -4.08 6.05 -32.63
C ASN A 367 -4.86 5.48 -31.44
N VAL A 368 -4.17 5.08 -30.37
CA VAL A 368 -4.82 4.63 -29.13
C VAL A 368 -5.58 5.79 -28.47
N ASN A 369 -4.98 6.97 -28.39
CA ASN A 369 -5.60 8.18 -27.89
C ASN A 369 -6.89 8.54 -28.65
N LYS A 370 -6.93 8.35 -29.98
CA LYS A 370 -8.14 8.51 -30.80
C LYS A 370 -9.15 7.40 -30.55
N GLY A 371 -8.71 6.14 -30.45
CA GLY A 371 -9.57 4.99 -30.18
C GLY A 371 -10.43 5.16 -28.93
N PHE A 372 -9.89 5.72 -27.83
CA PHE A 372 -10.69 6.04 -26.65
C PHE A 372 -11.83 7.02 -26.93
N ASP A 373 -11.59 8.05 -27.76
CA ASP A 373 -12.62 9.01 -28.14
C ASP A 373 -13.66 8.39 -29.11
N GLU A 374 -13.20 7.62 -30.09
CA GLU A 374 -14.05 6.93 -31.09
C GLU A 374 -14.99 5.92 -30.43
N HIS A 375 -14.51 5.24 -29.40
CA HIS A 375 -15.29 4.24 -28.67
C HIS A 375 -15.99 4.79 -27.43
N ASP A 376 -16.00 6.12 -27.17
CA ASP A 376 -16.60 6.77 -26.00
C ASP A 376 -16.16 6.16 -24.64
N ILE A 377 -14.88 5.83 -24.54
CA ILE A 377 -14.26 5.28 -23.33
C ILE A 377 -13.41 6.38 -22.68
N PRO A 378 -13.71 6.78 -21.43
CA PRO A 378 -12.87 7.73 -20.71
C PRO A 378 -11.46 7.16 -20.43
N MET A 379 -10.45 8.02 -20.52
CA MET A 379 -9.07 7.69 -20.15
C MET A 379 -8.34 8.98 -19.76
N ASP A 380 -7.57 8.93 -18.68
CA ASP A 380 -6.82 10.07 -18.16
C ASP A 380 -5.34 10.02 -18.52
N VAL A 381 -4.76 8.83 -18.60
CA VAL A 381 -3.30 8.67 -18.73
C VAL A 381 -2.90 7.61 -19.74
N MET A 382 -2.06 8.01 -20.70
CA MET A 382 -1.27 7.11 -21.55
C MET A 382 0.10 6.88 -20.94
N TRP A 383 0.65 5.68 -21.11
CA TRP A 383 1.93 5.28 -20.52
C TRP A 383 2.93 4.85 -21.57
N LEU A 384 4.20 5.18 -21.36
CA LEU A 384 5.33 4.73 -22.15
C LEU A 384 6.29 3.92 -21.29
N ASP A 385 6.37 2.64 -21.60
CA ASP A 385 7.31 1.68 -21.04
C ASP A 385 8.69 1.81 -21.74
N ILE A 386 9.67 0.99 -21.42
CA ILE A 386 11.11 1.20 -21.67
C ILE A 386 11.49 1.44 -23.13
N GLU A 387 10.73 0.95 -24.12
CA GLU A 387 11.05 1.10 -25.54
C GLU A 387 10.88 2.53 -26.09
N HIS A 388 10.41 3.49 -25.27
CA HIS A 388 10.37 4.91 -25.65
C HIS A 388 11.73 5.62 -25.58
N THR A 389 12.67 5.04 -24.85
CA THR A 389 14.01 5.59 -24.61
C THR A 389 14.95 5.32 -25.79
N ASP A 390 15.99 6.14 -25.97
CA ASP A 390 17.08 5.80 -26.88
C ASP A 390 17.93 4.67 -26.27
N ASN A 391 17.68 3.44 -26.71
CA ASN A 391 18.42 2.25 -26.31
C ASN A 391 18.58 2.10 -24.78
N LYS A 392 17.50 2.37 -24.05
CA LYS A 392 17.36 2.14 -22.59
C LYS A 392 18.21 3.11 -21.79
N LYS A 393 18.48 4.29 -22.37
CA LYS A 393 19.06 5.46 -21.70
C LYS A 393 17.94 6.35 -21.19
N TYR A 394 17.71 6.35 -19.88
CA TYR A 394 16.69 7.20 -19.25
C TYR A 394 16.93 8.70 -19.47
N PHE A 395 15.88 9.52 -19.33
CA PHE A 395 15.88 10.95 -19.67
C PHE A 395 16.21 11.25 -21.16
N THR A 396 16.01 10.27 -22.04
CA THR A 396 16.13 10.41 -23.50
C THR A 396 14.87 9.88 -24.19
N TRP A 397 14.76 10.13 -25.50
CA TRP A 397 13.69 9.62 -26.35
C TRP A 397 14.32 8.94 -27.57
N ASP A 398 13.75 7.83 -28.04
CA ASP A 398 14.11 7.27 -29.33
C ASP A 398 13.70 8.27 -30.42
N ASN A 399 14.69 8.89 -31.08
CA ASN A 399 14.45 9.97 -32.03
C ASN A 399 13.73 9.53 -33.32
N TYR A 400 13.62 8.22 -33.60
CA TYR A 400 12.86 7.71 -34.75
C TYR A 400 11.41 7.43 -34.37
N LYS A 401 11.19 6.74 -33.24
CA LYS A 401 9.84 6.37 -32.76
C LYS A 401 9.10 7.55 -32.11
N PHE A 402 9.83 8.42 -31.41
CA PHE A 402 9.30 9.54 -30.63
C PHE A 402 10.03 10.82 -31.02
N SER A 403 9.96 11.16 -32.31
CA SER A 403 10.67 12.29 -32.92
C SER A 403 10.17 13.68 -32.46
N ASP A 404 8.93 13.79 -31.98
CA ASP A 404 8.37 15.03 -31.42
C ASP A 404 7.56 14.75 -30.14
N PRO A 405 8.24 14.39 -29.03
CA PRO A 405 7.58 13.98 -27.80
C PRO A 405 6.78 15.11 -27.16
N VAL A 406 7.11 16.38 -27.46
CA VAL A 406 6.37 17.55 -26.99
C VAL A 406 5.00 17.61 -27.65
N SER A 407 4.93 17.52 -28.98
CA SER A 407 3.65 17.50 -29.70
C SER A 407 2.79 16.29 -29.32
N MET A 408 3.40 15.12 -29.12
CA MET A 408 2.70 13.93 -28.62
C MET A 408 2.00 14.19 -27.27
N GLN A 409 2.71 14.78 -26.31
CA GLN A 409 2.15 15.17 -25.02
C GLN A 409 1.06 16.23 -25.17
N GLN A 410 1.26 17.24 -26.02
CA GLN A 410 0.28 18.29 -26.27
C GLN A 410 -1.01 17.75 -26.90
N ASN A 411 -0.92 16.73 -27.76
CA ASN A 411 -2.08 16.05 -28.33
C ASN A 411 -2.91 15.32 -27.27
N LEU A 412 -2.26 14.76 -26.24
CA LEU A 412 -2.93 14.17 -25.07
C LEU A 412 -3.57 15.27 -24.20
N THR A 413 -2.80 16.31 -23.85
CA THR A 413 -3.28 17.35 -22.93
C THR A 413 -4.39 18.21 -23.52
N ALA A 414 -4.43 18.40 -24.84
CA ALA A 414 -5.56 19.02 -25.55
C ALA A 414 -6.90 18.28 -25.35
N ARG A 415 -6.85 16.98 -25.02
CA ARG A 415 -8.01 16.15 -24.68
C ARG A 415 -8.20 15.98 -23.17
N GLY A 416 -7.45 16.74 -22.36
CA GLY A 416 -7.46 16.64 -20.90
C GLY A 416 -6.78 15.38 -20.36
N ARG A 417 -5.85 14.77 -21.12
CA ARG A 417 -5.09 13.57 -20.72
C ARG A 417 -3.66 13.91 -20.31
N LYS A 418 -2.95 12.94 -19.75
CA LYS A 418 -1.55 13.01 -19.31
C LYS A 418 -0.72 11.90 -19.94
N LEU A 419 0.59 12.03 -19.84
CA LEU A 419 1.56 10.99 -20.20
C LEU A 419 2.31 10.57 -18.95
N VAL A 420 2.60 9.28 -18.80
CA VAL A 420 3.58 8.75 -17.85
C VAL A 420 4.70 8.07 -18.64
N ALA A 421 5.96 8.34 -18.27
CA ALA A 421 7.12 7.67 -18.84
C ALA A 421 7.95 6.97 -17.75
N ILE A 422 8.46 5.79 -18.07
CA ILE A 422 9.29 4.99 -17.17
C ILE A 422 10.71 5.55 -17.01
N VAL A 423 11.25 5.53 -15.79
CA VAL A 423 12.60 5.97 -15.42
C VAL A 423 13.12 5.07 -14.30
N ASP A 424 14.08 4.21 -14.63
CA ASP A 424 14.61 3.19 -13.70
C ASP A 424 16.00 3.57 -13.17
N PRO A 425 16.47 2.93 -12.06
CA PRO A 425 17.70 3.34 -11.40
C PRO A 425 19.00 2.74 -11.98
N HIS A 426 18.90 1.89 -13.01
CA HIS A 426 20.07 1.31 -13.67
C HIS A 426 20.49 2.16 -14.87
N ILE A 427 21.77 2.53 -14.94
CA ILE A 427 22.30 3.45 -15.94
C ILE A 427 23.18 2.67 -16.92
N LYS A 428 22.79 2.65 -18.19
CA LYS A 428 23.58 2.03 -19.27
C LYS A 428 25.03 2.54 -19.25
N ARG A 429 26.00 1.63 -19.27
CA ARG A 429 27.42 1.99 -19.38
C ARG A 429 27.78 2.30 -20.84
N ASP A 430 27.66 3.58 -21.20
CA ASP A 430 27.90 4.09 -22.55
C ASP A 430 28.57 5.47 -22.47
N ASN A 431 29.78 5.60 -23.03
CA ASN A 431 30.55 6.86 -23.02
C ASN A 431 29.87 8.00 -23.80
N GLY A 432 28.88 7.70 -24.63
CA GLY A 432 28.03 8.68 -25.31
C GLY A 432 26.84 9.15 -24.48
N TYR A 433 26.63 8.61 -23.28
CA TYR A 433 25.48 8.91 -22.43
C TYR A 433 25.85 9.85 -21.29
N PHE A 434 25.27 11.06 -21.31
CA PHE A 434 25.58 12.10 -20.32
C PHE A 434 25.42 11.62 -18.88
N LEU A 435 24.36 10.84 -18.57
CA LEU A 435 24.07 10.42 -17.20
C LEU A 435 25.12 9.41 -16.71
N HIS A 436 25.62 8.57 -17.60
CA HIS A 436 26.70 7.65 -17.28
C HIS A 436 27.99 8.40 -16.96
N ASN A 437 28.38 9.30 -17.86
CA ASN A 437 29.60 10.09 -17.71
C ASN A 437 29.57 10.93 -16.42
N ASP A 438 28.48 11.65 -16.19
CA ASP A 438 28.30 12.46 -14.98
C ASP A 438 28.35 11.60 -13.71
N ALA A 439 27.69 10.44 -13.71
CA ALA A 439 27.65 9.55 -12.54
C ALA A 439 29.01 8.91 -12.24
N THR A 440 29.79 8.56 -13.27
CA THR A 440 31.17 8.09 -13.10
C THR A 440 32.06 9.21 -12.57
N ASP A 441 32.04 10.39 -13.20
CA ASP A 441 32.93 11.51 -12.85
C ASP A 441 32.66 12.05 -11.42
N LEU A 442 31.40 12.03 -11.00
CA LEU A 442 30.98 12.52 -9.68
C LEU A 442 30.95 11.42 -8.60
N GLY A 443 31.27 10.17 -8.95
CA GLY A 443 31.30 9.04 -8.01
C GLY A 443 29.92 8.70 -7.44
N PHE A 444 28.90 8.72 -8.27
CA PHE A 444 27.50 8.53 -7.87
C PHE A 444 26.98 7.10 -7.93
N TYR A 445 27.78 6.16 -8.46
CA TYR A 445 27.40 4.75 -8.47
C TYR A 445 27.62 4.09 -7.11
N THR A 446 26.74 3.14 -6.79
CA THR A 446 26.98 2.11 -5.78
C THR A 446 28.29 1.41 -6.12
N LYS A 447 29.06 1.04 -5.08
CA LYS A 447 30.39 0.47 -5.25
C LYS A 447 30.42 -1.02 -4.93
N ASN A 448 31.37 -1.73 -5.53
CA ASN A 448 31.82 -3.02 -5.04
C ASN A 448 32.58 -2.86 -3.72
N LYS A 449 32.84 -3.98 -3.02
CA LYS A 449 33.69 -4.03 -1.81
C LYS A 449 35.12 -3.52 -1.97
N ASP A 450 35.65 -3.48 -3.20
CA ASP A 450 36.96 -2.91 -3.53
C ASP A 450 36.90 -1.41 -3.92
N ASN A 451 35.74 -0.77 -3.70
CA ASN A 451 35.44 0.63 -4.03
C ASN A 451 35.38 0.96 -5.53
N THR A 452 35.33 -0.03 -6.43
CA THR A 452 35.05 0.19 -7.85
C THR A 452 33.56 0.38 -8.13
N ASP A 453 33.17 1.03 -9.23
CA ASP A 453 31.77 1.16 -9.63
C ASP A 453 31.13 -0.21 -9.83
N TYR A 454 30.01 -0.48 -9.16
CA TYR A 454 29.27 -1.72 -9.34
C TYR A 454 28.73 -1.81 -10.77
N GLU A 455 28.94 -2.96 -11.41
CA GLU A 455 28.43 -3.29 -12.73
C GLU A 455 27.56 -4.54 -12.64
N GLY A 456 26.35 -4.44 -13.17
CA GLY A 456 25.39 -5.53 -13.32
C GLY A 456 24.74 -5.51 -14.69
N TRP A 457 23.78 -6.39 -14.90
CA TRP A 457 23.01 -6.49 -16.14
C TRP A 457 21.54 -6.18 -15.86
N CYS A 458 20.94 -5.35 -16.71
CA CYS A 458 19.51 -5.08 -16.72
C CYS A 458 19.04 -4.82 -18.18
N TRP A 459 17.93 -4.12 -18.39
CA TRP A 459 17.40 -3.79 -19.72
C TRP A 459 18.42 -3.25 -20.74
N PRO A 460 19.37 -2.37 -20.37
CA PRO A 460 20.35 -1.83 -21.32
C PRO A 460 21.52 -2.77 -21.62
N GLY A 461 21.55 -3.97 -21.04
CA GLY A 461 22.74 -4.80 -20.89
C GLY A 461 23.58 -4.33 -19.70
N SER A 462 24.91 -4.21 -19.91
CA SER A 462 25.85 -3.71 -18.90
C SER A 462 25.42 -2.33 -18.37
N SER A 463 25.21 -2.26 -17.05
CA SER A 463 24.65 -1.12 -16.34
C SER A 463 25.32 -0.92 -14.99
N SER A 464 25.39 0.33 -14.55
CA SER A 464 25.76 0.70 -13.18
C SER A 464 24.60 1.36 -12.47
N TYR A 465 24.55 1.27 -11.15
CA TYR A 465 23.36 1.64 -10.37
C TYR A 465 23.64 2.87 -9.53
N ILE A 466 22.80 3.89 -9.68
CA ILE A 466 22.94 5.14 -8.93
C ILE A 466 22.58 4.93 -7.45
N ASP A 467 23.41 5.47 -6.56
CA ASP A 467 23.26 5.33 -5.12
C ASP A 467 22.36 6.43 -4.50
N PHE A 468 21.06 6.16 -4.38
CA PHE A 468 20.12 7.10 -3.78
C PHE A 468 20.38 7.42 -2.31
N HIS A 469 21.27 6.70 -1.61
CA HIS A 469 21.69 7.09 -0.27
C HIS A 469 22.57 8.35 -0.27
N ASN A 470 23.25 8.65 -1.38
CA ASN A 470 24.04 9.87 -1.53
C ASN A 470 23.15 11.11 -1.73
N PRO A 471 23.14 12.09 -0.80
CA PRO A 471 22.31 13.28 -0.92
C PRO A 471 22.63 14.12 -2.17
N LYS A 472 23.91 14.21 -2.58
CA LYS A 472 24.30 14.96 -3.78
C LYS A 472 23.80 14.31 -5.06
N LEU A 473 23.75 12.97 -5.09
CA LEU A 473 23.15 12.25 -6.20
C LEU A 473 21.64 12.51 -6.25
N ARG A 474 20.95 12.49 -5.12
CA ARG A 474 19.51 12.82 -5.09
C ARG A 474 19.25 14.22 -5.64
N GLU A 475 20.03 15.22 -5.25
CA GLU A 475 19.95 16.59 -5.81
C GLU A 475 20.17 16.58 -7.32
N TYR A 476 21.20 15.88 -7.79
CA TYR A 476 21.50 15.78 -9.21
C TYR A 476 20.38 15.10 -10.02
N ILE A 477 19.87 13.94 -9.58
CA ILE A 477 18.76 13.24 -10.24
C ILE A 477 17.47 14.05 -10.19
N ALA A 478 17.15 14.68 -9.06
CA ALA A 478 16.02 15.59 -8.97
C ALA A 478 16.11 16.71 -10.03
N SER A 479 17.31 17.28 -10.23
CA SER A 479 17.54 18.30 -11.25
C SER A 479 17.33 17.79 -12.68
N ARG A 480 17.50 16.48 -12.95
CA ARG A 480 17.31 15.89 -14.28
C ARG A 480 15.86 15.96 -14.74
N TYR A 481 14.90 15.99 -13.82
CA TYR A 481 13.47 16.14 -14.15
C TYR A 481 13.07 17.54 -14.61
N SER A 482 13.94 18.54 -14.46
CA SER A 482 13.66 19.90 -14.94
C SER A 482 13.42 19.94 -16.44
N LEU A 483 12.52 20.81 -16.89
CA LEU A 483 12.16 20.95 -18.31
C LEU A 483 13.38 21.32 -19.19
N LYS A 484 14.38 21.98 -18.59
CA LYS A 484 15.65 22.30 -19.24
C LYS A 484 16.55 21.07 -19.43
N ASN A 485 16.55 20.14 -18.48
CA ASN A 485 17.46 18.99 -18.49
C ASN A 485 16.85 17.77 -19.20
N TRP A 486 15.54 17.55 -19.06
CA TRP A 486 14.82 16.51 -19.78
C TRP A 486 14.10 17.10 -20.98
N GLN A 487 14.89 17.38 -22.03
CA GLN A 487 14.38 17.88 -23.30
C GLN A 487 13.33 16.92 -23.87
N GLY A 488 12.24 17.49 -24.40
CA GLY A 488 11.09 16.72 -24.86
C GLY A 488 10.03 16.45 -23.79
N SER A 489 10.30 16.71 -22.49
CA SER A 489 9.29 16.61 -21.43
C SER A 489 8.45 17.88 -21.30
N THR A 490 7.23 17.75 -20.78
CA THR A 490 6.33 18.88 -20.48
C THR A 490 5.85 18.83 -19.02
N ARG A 491 5.15 19.89 -18.56
CA ARG A 491 4.55 19.96 -17.22
C ARG A 491 3.53 18.85 -16.92
N ASP A 492 2.99 18.21 -17.96
CA ASP A 492 1.96 17.17 -17.87
C ASP A 492 2.53 15.76 -18.10
N LEU A 493 3.86 15.62 -18.14
CA LEU A 493 4.55 14.34 -18.06
C LEU A 493 4.73 13.92 -16.60
N HIS A 494 4.32 12.71 -16.28
CA HIS A 494 4.50 12.08 -14.98
C HIS A 494 5.42 10.87 -15.09
N VAL A 495 5.77 10.24 -13.97
CA VAL A 495 6.89 9.27 -13.95
C VAL A 495 6.44 7.93 -13.38
N TRP A 496 7.01 6.87 -13.95
CA TRP A 496 6.97 5.53 -13.41
C TRP A 496 8.39 5.14 -13.02
N ASN A 497 8.62 4.82 -11.75
CA ASN A 497 9.88 4.24 -11.28
C ASN A 497 9.70 2.73 -11.14
N ASP A 498 10.37 1.98 -12.00
CA ASP A 498 10.38 0.52 -11.98
C ASP A 498 11.79 0.01 -11.66
N MET A 499 11.91 -1.31 -11.50
CA MET A 499 13.19 -2.01 -11.33
C MET A 499 14.02 -1.49 -10.14
N ASN A 500 13.33 -0.95 -9.12
CA ASN A 500 13.91 -0.13 -8.07
C ASN A 500 14.05 -0.81 -6.72
N GLU A 501 13.98 -2.14 -6.72
CA GLU A 501 14.33 -2.99 -5.60
C GLU A 501 15.76 -2.79 -5.05
N PRO A 502 16.84 -2.70 -5.86
CA PRO A 502 16.97 -2.64 -7.34
C PRO A 502 17.05 -4.02 -8.03
N SER A 503 16.47 -4.12 -9.23
CA SER A 503 16.55 -5.33 -10.05
C SER A 503 17.89 -5.43 -10.79
N VAL A 504 18.56 -6.58 -10.65
CA VAL A 504 19.84 -6.90 -11.26
C VAL A 504 19.79 -8.31 -11.83
N PHE A 505 19.65 -8.46 -13.15
CA PHE A 505 19.37 -9.76 -13.79
C PHE A 505 20.42 -10.84 -13.55
N ASN A 506 21.67 -10.45 -13.35
CA ASN A 506 22.78 -11.35 -13.04
C ASN A 506 23.21 -11.31 -11.57
N GLY A 507 22.48 -10.61 -10.71
CA GLY A 507 22.74 -10.51 -9.29
C GLY A 507 22.15 -11.67 -8.48
N PRO A 508 22.57 -11.87 -7.21
CA PRO A 508 21.94 -12.86 -6.34
C PRO A 508 20.47 -12.50 -6.15
N GLU A 509 19.59 -13.48 -6.32
CA GLU A 509 18.13 -13.28 -6.16
C GLU A 509 17.56 -12.16 -7.06
N VAL A 510 18.23 -11.85 -8.18
CA VAL A 510 17.85 -10.76 -9.08
C VAL A 510 17.99 -9.37 -8.42
N THR A 511 18.88 -9.21 -7.45
CA THR A 511 19.21 -7.91 -6.85
C THR A 511 20.71 -7.72 -6.60
N MET A 512 21.13 -6.62 -6.00
CA MET A 512 22.55 -6.33 -5.74
C MET A 512 23.18 -7.31 -4.74
N PRO A 513 24.50 -7.58 -4.86
CA PRO A 513 25.29 -8.21 -3.81
C PRO A 513 25.16 -7.49 -2.47
N LYS A 514 25.03 -8.26 -1.39
CA LYS A 514 24.89 -7.72 -0.04
C LYS A 514 26.10 -6.90 0.44
N ASP A 515 27.30 -7.21 -0.06
CA ASP A 515 28.56 -6.54 0.25
C ASP A 515 28.91 -5.37 -0.71
N ASN A 516 27.96 -4.95 -1.55
CA ASN A 516 28.04 -3.65 -2.23
C ASN A 516 28.02 -2.51 -1.20
N ILE A 517 28.73 -1.41 -1.51
CA ILE A 517 28.93 -0.28 -0.60
C ILE A 517 28.16 0.95 -1.11
N HIS A 518 27.38 1.54 -0.22
CA HIS A 518 26.62 2.77 -0.39
C HIS A 518 27.29 3.95 0.33
N PHE A 519 26.79 5.15 0.04
CA PHE A 519 27.18 6.40 0.68
C PHE A 519 27.23 6.27 2.21
N GLY A 520 28.32 6.73 2.81
CA GLY A 520 28.57 6.59 4.25
C GLY A 520 29.27 5.29 4.65
N GLY A 521 29.58 4.39 3.70
CA GLY A 521 30.25 3.12 3.97
C GLY A 521 29.31 2.00 4.43
N TRP A 522 27.99 2.19 4.24
CA TRP A 522 26.98 1.19 4.55
C TRP A 522 26.95 0.09 3.48
N GLU A 523 26.80 -1.16 3.91
CA GLU A 523 26.60 -2.29 3.02
C GLU A 523 25.18 -2.28 2.47
N HIS A 524 25.00 -2.85 1.28
CA HIS A 524 23.69 -3.00 0.66
C HIS A 524 22.71 -3.76 1.58
N ARG A 525 23.20 -4.76 2.33
CA ARG A 525 22.38 -5.51 3.30
C ARG A 525 21.70 -4.64 4.36
N GLU A 526 22.30 -3.50 4.71
CA GLU A 526 21.79 -2.61 5.76
C GLU A 526 20.74 -1.63 5.25
N VAL A 527 20.63 -1.46 3.94
CA VAL A 527 19.84 -0.37 3.33
C VAL A 527 18.91 -0.82 2.22
N HIS A 528 19.00 -2.08 1.81
CA HIS A 528 18.32 -2.66 0.64
C HIS A 528 16.85 -2.24 0.50
N ASN A 529 16.02 -2.46 1.52
CA ASN A 529 14.58 -2.22 1.40
C ASN A 529 14.21 -0.72 1.25
N MET A 530 15.13 0.22 1.52
CA MET A 530 14.87 1.66 1.39
C MET A 530 15.14 2.24 0.00
N GLN A 531 15.73 1.47 -0.92
CA GLN A 531 16.14 1.98 -2.23
C GLN A 531 14.96 2.59 -3.02
N GLY A 532 13.84 1.85 -3.11
CA GLY A 532 12.62 2.34 -3.77
C GLY A 532 12.03 3.59 -3.12
N LEU A 533 12.05 3.68 -1.79
CA LEU A 533 11.64 4.89 -1.05
C LEU A 533 12.49 6.10 -1.43
N LEU A 534 13.81 5.95 -1.48
CA LEU A 534 14.71 7.07 -1.77
C LEU A 534 14.61 7.53 -3.23
N GLN A 535 14.43 6.61 -4.18
CA GLN A 535 14.18 6.97 -5.58
C GLN A 535 12.86 7.74 -5.72
N THR A 536 11.77 7.23 -5.18
CA THR A 536 10.45 7.86 -5.31
C THR A 536 10.40 9.23 -4.63
N MET A 537 11.02 9.37 -3.45
CA MET A 537 11.23 10.66 -2.80
C MET A 537 12.04 11.62 -3.68
N THR A 538 13.09 11.15 -4.34
CA THR A 538 13.92 11.98 -5.23
C THR A 538 13.15 12.44 -6.47
N THR A 539 12.43 11.52 -7.11
CA THR A 539 11.55 11.80 -8.26
C THR A 539 10.46 12.80 -7.88
N TYR A 540 9.86 12.66 -6.69
CA TYR A 540 8.83 13.57 -6.19
C TYR A 540 9.34 15.02 -6.09
N HIS A 541 10.48 15.23 -5.44
CA HIS A 541 11.07 16.57 -5.35
C HIS A 541 11.48 17.13 -6.72
N GLY A 542 12.08 16.28 -7.58
CA GLY A 542 12.45 16.69 -8.94
C GLY A 542 11.26 17.13 -9.79
N LEU A 543 10.13 16.43 -9.71
CA LEU A 543 8.92 16.78 -10.46
C LEU A 543 8.22 18.03 -9.92
N ILE A 544 8.25 18.26 -8.60
CA ILE A 544 7.76 19.52 -8.01
C ILE A 544 8.61 20.70 -8.51
N ASP A 545 9.93 20.55 -8.51
CA ASP A 545 10.87 21.63 -8.86
C ASP A 545 11.20 21.72 -10.35
N ARG A 546 10.51 20.95 -11.20
CA ARG A 546 10.87 20.80 -12.62
C ARG A 546 10.77 22.08 -13.46
N ASP A 547 9.97 23.04 -13.00
CA ASP A 547 9.69 24.28 -13.70
C ASP A 547 10.15 25.48 -12.87
N ASP A 548 11.29 26.05 -13.27
CA ASP A 548 11.93 27.18 -12.63
C ASP A 548 11.15 28.50 -12.80
N THR A 549 10.15 28.55 -13.68
CA THR A 549 9.26 29.71 -13.82
C THR A 549 8.23 29.80 -12.68
N ILE A 550 7.99 28.70 -11.95
CA ILE A 550 7.03 28.63 -10.84
C ILE A 550 7.78 28.56 -9.52
N GLN A 551 7.86 29.69 -8.82
CA GLN A 551 8.65 29.81 -7.59
C GLN A 551 7.91 29.35 -6.33
N LYS A 552 6.60 29.58 -6.26
CA LYS A 552 5.81 29.30 -5.05
C LYS A 552 5.28 27.87 -5.06
N LEU A 553 5.53 27.11 -3.98
CA LEU A 553 5.03 25.74 -3.83
C LEU A 553 3.53 25.62 -4.07
N GLU A 554 2.73 26.57 -3.58
CA GLU A 554 1.28 26.57 -3.78
C GLU A 554 0.86 26.53 -5.25
N ASP A 555 1.60 27.17 -6.15
CA ASP A 555 1.27 27.21 -7.58
C ASP A 555 1.90 26.05 -8.38
N LYS A 556 2.71 25.19 -7.73
CA LYS A 556 3.29 24.00 -8.35
C LYS A 556 2.24 22.90 -8.48
N LYS A 557 2.35 22.09 -9.54
CA LYS A 557 1.52 20.90 -9.74
C LYS A 557 1.98 19.77 -8.82
N ARG A 558 1.02 19.04 -8.25
CA ARG A 558 1.27 17.80 -7.52
C ARG A 558 1.72 16.74 -8.53
N PRO A 559 2.86 16.05 -8.30
CA PRO A 559 3.28 15.00 -9.21
C PRO A 559 2.42 13.74 -9.03
N PHE A 560 2.46 12.89 -10.04
CA PHE A 560 2.03 11.50 -9.96
C PHE A 560 3.25 10.65 -10.25
N ILE A 561 3.50 9.69 -9.38
CA ILE A 561 4.58 8.72 -9.48
C ILE A 561 3.95 7.36 -9.20
N LEU A 562 4.34 6.36 -9.98
CA LEU A 562 4.10 4.95 -9.68
C LEU A 562 5.43 4.28 -9.35
N THR A 563 5.46 3.44 -8.31
CA THR A 563 6.64 2.67 -7.91
C THR A 563 6.34 1.18 -7.86
N ARG A 564 7.33 0.35 -8.18
CA ARG A 564 7.28 -1.10 -7.91
C ARG A 564 7.75 -1.37 -6.49
N SER A 565 8.95 -0.89 -6.18
CA SER A 565 9.55 -1.08 -4.88
C SER A 565 9.21 0.04 -3.90
N ALA A 566 8.93 -0.34 -2.65
CA ALA A 566 8.60 0.60 -1.59
C ALA A 566 9.06 0.12 -0.20
N PHE A 567 9.20 1.09 0.70
CA PHE A 567 9.34 0.89 2.14
C PHE A 567 8.28 1.67 2.91
N SER A 568 8.19 1.47 4.22
CA SER A 568 7.42 2.35 5.12
C SER A 568 7.74 3.83 4.87
N GLY A 569 6.72 4.67 4.70
CA GLY A 569 6.86 6.10 4.37
C GLY A 569 6.74 6.45 2.89
N SER A 570 6.75 5.46 1.98
CA SER A 570 6.64 5.71 0.53
C SER A 570 5.29 6.34 0.13
N GLN A 571 4.25 6.17 0.95
CA GLN A 571 2.90 6.70 0.68
C GLN A 571 2.86 8.21 0.51
N ARG A 572 3.85 8.91 1.07
CA ARG A 572 3.97 10.37 0.95
C ARG A 572 4.31 10.84 -0.46
N PHE A 573 4.78 9.94 -1.33
CA PHE A 573 5.40 10.32 -2.60
C PHE A 573 4.80 9.65 -3.83
N THR A 574 4.19 8.46 -3.70
CA THR A 574 3.91 7.60 -4.86
C THR A 574 2.67 6.73 -4.68
N ALA A 575 2.09 6.29 -5.80
CA ALA A 575 1.26 5.11 -5.89
C ALA A 575 2.14 3.85 -6.00
N ILE A 576 1.56 2.68 -5.72
CA ILE A 576 2.19 1.37 -5.91
C ILE A 576 1.28 0.44 -6.71
N TRP A 577 1.84 -0.48 -7.47
CA TRP A 577 1.10 -1.61 -8.03
C TRP A 577 1.76 -2.93 -7.65
N THR A 578 1.01 -4.02 -7.71
CA THR A 578 1.47 -5.34 -7.22
C THR A 578 2.44 -6.08 -8.14
N GLY A 579 3.22 -5.35 -8.94
CA GLY A 579 4.16 -5.91 -9.91
C GLY A 579 3.53 -6.79 -10.99
N ASP A 580 4.31 -7.76 -11.45
CA ASP A 580 4.09 -8.50 -12.69
C ASP A 580 3.18 -9.72 -12.47
N ASN A 581 1.88 -9.45 -12.32
CA ASN A 581 0.85 -10.48 -12.13
C ASN A 581 0.52 -11.26 -13.42
N ALA A 582 -0.17 -12.40 -13.32
CA ALA A 582 -0.54 -13.22 -14.49
C ALA A 582 -2.00 -13.01 -14.90
N ALA A 583 -2.32 -13.15 -16.19
CA ALA A 583 -3.68 -13.08 -16.73
C ALA A 583 -4.54 -14.31 -16.34
N GLU A 584 -4.80 -14.48 -15.04
CA GLU A 584 -5.51 -15.59 -14.44
C GLU A 584 -6.54 -15.14 -13.39
N TRP A 585 -7.59 -15.93 -13.19
CA TRP A 585 -8.63 -15.68 -12.18
C TRP A 585 -8.07 -15.65 -10.74
N SER A 586 -7.06 -16.47 -10.48
CA SER A 586 -6.31 -16.52 -9.22
C SER A 586 -5.64 -15.18 -8.91
N HIS A 587 -4.98 -14.57 -9.89
CA HIS A 587 -4.32 -13.25 -9.76
C HIS A 587 -5.33 -12.10 -9.70
N LEU A 588 -6.45 -12.19 -10.42
CA LEU A 588 -7.58 -11.28 -10.22
C LEU A 588 -8.06 -11.33 -8.75
N ARG A 589 -8.25 -12.53 -8.19
CA ARG A 589 -8.72 -12.72 -6.82
C ARG A 589 -7.72 -12.22 -5.76
N VAL A 590 -6.43 -12.48 -5.94
CA VAL A 590 -5.39 -12.10 -4.97
C VAL A 590 -5.10 -10.60 -4.97
N SER A 591 -5.47 -9.87 -6.03
CA SER A 591 -5.30 -8.41 -6.09
C SER A 591 -6.01 -7.67 -4.94
N TYR A 592 -7.14 -8.21 -4.46
CA TYR A 592 -7.93 -7.62 -3.37
C TYR A 592 -7.20 -7.71 -2.00
N PRO A 593 -6.83 -8.90 -1.49
CA PRO A 593 -6.09 -8.99 -0.24
C PRO A 593 -4.74 -8.25 -0.28
N MET A 594 -4.03 -8.28 -1.42
CA MET A 594 -2.78 -7.51 -1.57
C MET A 594 -3.00 -5.99 -1.47
N CYS A 595 -4.01 -5.46 -2.15
CA CYS A 595 -4.31 -4.03 -2.06
C CYS A 595 -4.83 -3.65 -0.66
N LEU A 596 -5.61 -4.51 0.00
CA LEU A 596 -6.08 -4.30 1.36
C LEU A 596 -4.93 -4.31 2.38
N SER A 597 -3.96 -5.22 2.25
CA SER A 597 -2.79 -5.27 3.13
C SER A 597 -1.89 -4.05 2.97
N LEU A 598 -1.66 -3.59 1.72
CA LEU A 598 -0.99 -2.32 1.42
C LEU A 598 -1.75 -1.11 2.02
N ALA A 599 -3.08 -1.08 1.89
CA ALA A 599 -3.89 0.03 2.36
C ALA A 599 -3.86 0.17 3.89
N ILE A 600 -4.01 -0.93 4.64
CA ILE A 600 -3.85 -0.92 6.11
C ILE A 600 -2.38 -0.71 6.53
N GLY A 601 -1.44 -1.03 5.64
CA GLY A 601 -0.01 -0.70 5.74
C GLY A 601 0.32 0.77 5.42
N GLY A 602 -0.67 1.64 5.24
CA GLY A 602 -0.50 3.07 4.95
C GLY A 602 -0.33 3.42 3.46
N MET A 603 -0.04 2.44 2.59
CA MET A 603 0.08 2.60 1.14
C MET A 603 -1.29 2.46 0.45
N SER A 604 -2.21 3.38 0.75
CA SER A 604 -3.59 3.33 0.25
C SER A 604 -3.76 3.59 -1.25
N PHE A 605 -2.76 4.12 -1.95
CA PHE A 605 -2.82 4.31 -3.40
C PHE A 605 -2.25 3.11 -4.15
N CYS A 606 -2.94 1.98 -4.06
CA CYS A 606 -2.52 0.68 -4.57
C CYS A 606 -3.44 0.14 -5.69
N GLY A 607 -2.92 -0.76 -6.53
CA GLY A 607 -3.69 -1.44 -7.58
C GLY A 607 -2.93 -2.63 -8.16
N ALA A 608 -3.56 -3.35 -9.07
CA ALA A 608 -2.96 -4.46 -9.82
C ALA A 608 -3.24 -4.28 -11.31
N ASP A 609 -2.37 -4.81 -12.17
CA ASP A 609 -2.52 -4.62 -13.62
C ASP A 609 -3.78 -5.32 -14.15
N VAL A 610 -4.66 -4.52 -14.74
CA VAL A 610 -5.96 -4.98 -15.25
C VAL A 610 -5.77 -5.83 -16.50
N GLY A 611 -6.30 -7.04 -16.41
CA GLY A 611 -6.13 -8.12 -17.38
C GLY A 611 -4.90 -9.01 -17.12
N GLY A 612 -4.07 -8.70 -16.11
CA GLY A 612 -2.85 -9.42 -15.75
C GLY A 612 -1.69 -9.09 -16.67
N PHE A 613 -0.46 -8.93 -16.17
CA PHE A 613 0.70 -8.54 -16.98
C PHE A 613 1.13 -9.66 -17.94
N PHE A 614 1.37 -10.86 -17.43
CA PHE A 614 1.72 -12.04 -18.22
C PHE A 614 0.51 -12.71 -18.87
N HIS A 615 0.77 -13.45 -19.96
CA HIS A 615 -0.23 -14.23 -20.71
C HIS A 615 -1.37 -13.39 -21.33
N ASN A 616 -2.37 -14.05 -21.92
CA ASN A 616 -3.49 -13.39 -22.60
C ASN A 616 -4.80 -13.75 -21.91
N PRO A 617 -5.53 -12.77 -21.32
CA PRO A 617 -6.84 -13.05 -20.73
C PRO A 617 -7.86 -13.35 -21.84
N ASP A 618 -8.83 -14.20 -21.54
CA ASP A 618 -10.04 -14.30 -22.36
C ASP A 618 -10.96 -13.08 -22.16
N LYS A 619 -12.07 -13.05 -22.92
CA LYS A 619 -13.04 -11.95 -22.85
C LYS A 619 -13.67 -11.80 -21.47
N GLU A 620 -14.00 -12.91 -20.83
CA GLU A 620 -14.72 -12.91 -19.56
C GLU A 620 -13.81 -12.43 -18.43
N LEU A 621 -12.61 -13.01 -18.35
CA LEU A 621 -11.60 -12.59 -17.40
C LEU A 621 -11.26 -11.11 -17.57
N LEU A 622 -11.06 -10.63 -18.80
CA LEU A 622 -10.79 -9.22 -19.04
C LEU A 622 -11.91 -8.33 -18.53
N ILE A 623 -13.18 -8.64 -18.85
CA ILE A 623 -14.34 -7.89 -18.35
C ILE A 623 -14.37 -7.88 -16.82
N ARG A 624 -14.27 -9.04 -16.18
CA ARG A 624 -14.31 -9.14 -14.70
C ARG A 624 -13.13 -8.41 -14.06
N TRP A 625 -11.98 -8.36 -14.73
CA TRP A 625 -10.85 -7.58 -14.24
C TRP A 625 -11.09 -6.08 -14.31
N TYR A 626 -11.67 -5.56 -15.40
CA TYR A 626 -12.08 -4.15 -15.44
C TYR A 626 -13.09 -3.85 -14.32
N GLN A 627 -14.05 -4.74 -14.08
CA GLN A 627 -15.07 -4.59 -13.03
C GLN A 627 -14.45 -4.51 -11.63
N ALA A 628 -13.51 -5.40 -11.32
CA ALA A 628 -12.80 -5.39 -10.04
C ALA A 628 -11.84 -4.20 -9.91
N GLY A 629 -11.02 -3.96 -10.93
CA GLY A 629 -10.00 -2.90 -10.97
C GLY A 629 -10.59 -1.50 -10.88
N ALA A 630 -11.81 -1.28 -11.39
CA ALA A 630 -12.53 -0.03 -11.25
C ALA A 630 -12.78 0.39 -9.78
N PHE A 631 -12.72 -0.57 -8.85
CA PHE A 631 -12.89 -0.34 -7.42
C PHE A 631 -11.60 -0.49 -6.58
N LEU A 632 -10.43 -0.62 -7.23
CA LEU A 632 -9.14 -0.47 -6.58
C LEU A 632 -8.64 0.99 -6.68
N PRO A 633 -7.89 1.53 -5.69
CA PRO A 633 -7.46 2.93 -5.68
C PRO A 633 -6.71 3.37 -6.94
N PHE A 634 -5.76 2.56 -7.41
CA PHE A 634 -5.04 2.75 -8.67
C PHE A 634 -5.57 1.82 -9.77
N PHE A 635 -5.99 2.39 -10.91
CA PHE A 635 -6.71 1.66 -11.96
C PHE A 635 -5.98 1.76 -13.31
N ARG A 636 -5.08 0.80 -13.57
CA ARG A 636 -4.27 0.69 -14.79
C ARG A 636 -4.45 -0.65 -15.49
N ALA A 637 -4.66 -0.63 -16.80
CA ALA A 637 -4.43 -1.81 -17.64
C ALA A 637 -2.99 -1.79 -18.15
N HIS A 638 -2.28 -2.91 -18.03
CA HIS A 638 -0.91 -3.08 -18.50
C HIS A 638 -0.70 -4.52 -19.00
N ALA A 639 0.39 -4.74 -19.74
CA ALA A 639 0.59 -5.97 -20.49
C ALA A 639 2.06 -6.18 -20.85
N HIS A 640 2.54 -7.42 -20.70
CA HIS A 640 3.88 -7.84 -21.11
C HIS A 640 4.07 -7.77 -22.63
N ILE A 641 5.33 -7.67 -23.10
CA ILE A 641 5.68 -7.47 -24.51
C ILE A 641 5.15 -8.56 -25.45
N ASP A 642 5.17 -9.81 -25.00
CA ASP A 642 4.73 -10.97 -25.79
C ASP A 642 3.20 -11.13 -25.89
N THR A 643 2.44 -10.29 -25.19
CA THR A 643 0.98 -10.36 -25.20
C THR A 643 0.38 -9.69 -26.43
N LYS A 644 -0.79 -10.19 -26.84
CA LYS A 644 -1.60 -9.53 -27.87
C LYS A 644 -2.01 -8.14 -27.39
N ARG A 645 -2.24 -7.23 -28.34
CA ARG A 645 -2.91 -5.96 -28.07
C ARG A 645 -4.28 -6.22 -27.46
N ARG A 646 -4.62 -5.45 -26.43
CA ARG A 646 -5.84 -5.64 -25.64
C ARG A 646 -6.42 -4.32 -25.13
N GLU A 647 -6.25 -3.25 -25.91
CA GLU A 647 -7.04 -2.03 -25.69
C GLU A 647 -8.54 -2.41 -25.70
N PRO A 648 -9.37 -1.75 -24.87
CA PRO A 648 -10.72 -2.23 -24.52
C PRO A 648 -11.64 -2.59 -25.69
N TRP A 649 -11.44 -1.98 -26.85
CA TRP A 649 -12.29 -2.16 -28.05
C TRP A 649 -11.92 -3.37 -28.91
N LEU A 650 -10.84 -4.10 -28.60
CA LEU A 650 -10.33 -5.18 -29.44
C LEU A 650 -11.07 -6.53 -29.27
N PHE A 651 -11.99 -6.64 -28.31
CA PHE A 651 -12.69 -7.89 -27.98
C PHE A 651 -14.12 -7.99 -28.53
N GLY A 652 -14.51 -7.06 -29.41
CA GLY A 652 -15.84 -6.98 -30.01
C GLY A 652 -16.78 -6.02 -29.28
N GLN A 653 -17.88 -5.64 -29.93
CA GLN A 653 -18.74 -4.55 -29.47
C GLN A 653 -19.34 -4.79 -28.08
N GLU A 654 -19.84 -6.00 -27.80
CA GLU A 654 -20.44 -6.33 -26.50
C GLU A 654 -19.44 -6.13 -25.35
N THR A 655 -18.23 -6.68 -25.47
CA THR A 655 -17.15 -6.49 -24.48
C THR A 655 -16.76 -5.02 -24.36
N THR A 656 -16.70 -4.30 -25.48
CA THR A 656 -16.40 -2.86 -25.51
C THR A 656 -17.44 -2.08 -24.72
N ASP A 657 -18.73 -2.38 -24.90
CA ASP A 657 -19.84 -1.69 -24.25
C ASP A 657 -19.85 -1.94 -22.73
N ILE A 658 -19.55 -3.18 -22.32
CA ILE A 658 -19.43 -3.54 -20.90
C ILE A 658 -18.25 -2.80 -20.28
N ILE A 659 -17.04 -2.90 -20.85
CA ILE A 659 -15.85 -2.23 -20.30
C ILE A 659 -16.04 -0.71 -20.29
N ARG A 660 -16.66 -0.13 -21.32
CA ARG A 660 -17.06 1.29 -21.34
C ARG A 660 -17.92 1.62 -20.13
N SER A 661 -18.98 0.84 -19.86
CA SER A 661 -19.89 1.06 -18.73
C SER A 661 -19.14 1.01 -17.38
N VAL A 662 -18.21 0.07 -17.23
CA VAL A 662 -17.38 -0.09 -16.04
C VAL A 662 -16.49 1.14 -15.82
N ILE A 663 -15.76 1.57 -16.85
CA ILE A 663 -14.89 2.75 -16.76
C ILE A 663 -15.74 3.99 -16.46
N ARG A 664 -16.89 4.17 -17.14
CA ARG A 664 -17.79 5.30 -16.84
C ARG A 664 -18.32 5.27 -15.41
N THR A 665 -18.54 4.07 -14.85
CA THR A 665 -18.90 3.91 -13.43
C THR A 665 -17.80 4.45 -12.53
N ARG A 666 -16.53 4.05 -12.74
CA ARG A 666 -15.38 4.63 -12.02
C ARG A 666 -15.36 6.15 -12.10
N TYR A 667 -15.51 6.72 -13.30
CA TYR A 667 -15.49 8.18 -13.48
C TYR A 667 -16.60 8.88 -12.71
N SER A 668 -17.80 8.30 -12.66
CA SER A 668 -18.90 8.88 -11.88
C SER A 668 -18.66 8.88 -10.36
N PHE A 669 -17.78 8.00 -9.87
CA PHE A 669 -17.40 7.90 -8.46
C PHE A 669 -16.11 8.65 -8.11
N LEU A 670 -15.47 9.34 -9.06
CA LEU A 670 -14.28 10.17 -8.77
C LEU A 670 -14.48 11.15 -7.61
N PRO A 671 -15.66 11.79 -7.41
CA PRO A 671 -15.87 12.67 -6.26
C PRO A 671 -15.76 11.94 -4.92
N LEU A 672 -16.23 10.69 -4.85
CA LEU A 672 -16.08 9.85 -3.66
C LEU A 672 -14.61 9.48 -3.46
N TRP A 673 -13.95 8.93 -4.49
CA TRP A 673 -12.52 8.58 -4.42
C TRP A 673 -11.67 9.75 -3.95
N TYR A 674 -11.86 10.91 -4.57
CA TYR A 674 -11.11 12.12 -4.24
C TYR A 674 -11.38 12.60 -2.81
N THR A 675 -12.62 12.50 -2.35
CA THR A 675 -12.99 12.81 -0.96
C THR A 675 -12.34 11.83 0.02
N THR A 676 -12.34 10.54 -0.29
CA THR A 676 -11.72 9.51 0.56
C THR A 676 -10.20 9.68 0.63
N PHE A 677 -9.54 10.05 -0.47
CA PHE A 677 -8.11 10.39 -0.45
C PHE A 677 -7.82 11.65 0.38
N TYR A 678 -8.68 12.67 0.33
CA TYR A 678 -8.55 13.83 1.22
C TYR A 678 -8.75 13.44 2.70
N GLN A 679 -9.71 12.57 2.99
CA GLN A 679 -9.89 12.05 4.35
C GLN A 679 -8.65 11.28 4.81
N HIS A 680 -8.11 10.38 3.99
CA HIS A 680 -6.85 9.69 4.26
C HIS A 680 -5.71 10.67 4.55
N ASN A 681 -5.57 11.75 3.76
CA ASN A 681 -4.55 12.77 3.97
C ASN A 681 -4.64 13.43 5.36
N ILE A 682 -5.84 13.71 5.86
CA ILE A 682 -6.04 14.46 7.12
C ILE A 682 -6.26 13.57 8.35
N THR A 683 -6.74 12.33 8.19
CA THR A 683 -6.99 11.42 9.30
C THR A 683 -5.98 10.29 9.40
N GLY A 684 -5.44 9.81 8.28
CA GLY A 684 -4.63 8.59 8.21
C GLY A 684 -5.44 7.30 8.01
N ASP A 685 -6.77 7.39 7.86
CA ASP A 685 -7.61 6.21 7.63
C ASP A 685 -7.39 5.63 6.23
N PRO A 686 -7.34 4.30 6.03
CA PRO A 686 -7.17 3.71 4.70
C PRO A 686 -8.30 4.08 3.73
N VAL A 687 -7.95 4.23 2.45
CA VAL A 687 -8.92 4.60 1.38
C VAL A 687 -9.86 3.45 1.07
N ILE A 688 -9.31 2.25 0.89
CA ILE A 688 -10.08 1.01 0.90
C ILE A 688 -9.88 0.31 2.24
N ARG A 689 -10.91 -0.35 2.75
CA ARG A 689 -10.91 -0.94 4.08
C ARG A 689 -11.41 -2.38 4.05
N PRO A 690 -10.78 -3.29 4.80
CA PRO A 690 -11.36 -4.60 5.04
C PRO A 690 -12.57 -4.48 5.95
N LEU A 691 -13.50 -5.45 5.90
CA LEU A 691 -14.75 -5.35 6.64
C LEU A 691 -14.55 -5.25 8.16
N TRP A 692 -13.55 -5.95 8.71
CA TRP A 692 -13.24 -5.93 10.15
C TRP A 692 -12.81 -4.55 10.65
N ALA A 693 -12.30 -3.68 9.79
CA ALA A 693 -11.91 -2.33 10.17
C ALA A 693 -13.13 -1.45 10.52
N GLU A 694 -14.25 -1.66 9.82
CA GLU A 694 -15.51 -0.90 10.02
C GLU A 694 -16.52 -1.62 10.90
N PHE A 695 -16.37 -2.94 11.04
CA PHE A 695 -17.23 -3.82 11.82
C PHE A 695 -16.39 -4.70 12.76
N PRO A 696 -15.59 -4.12 13.66
CA PRO A 696 -14.61 -4.86 14.48
C PRO A 696 -15.26 -5.91 15.39
N GLU A 697 -16.50 -5.68 15.81
CA GLU A 697 -17.25 -6.59 16.69
C GLU A 697 -17.88 -7.79 15.94
N ASP A 698 -17.82 -7.81 14.61
CA ASP A 698 -18.39 -8.86 13.77
C ASP A 698 -17.34 -9.91 13.40
N SER A 699 -17.32 -11.02 14.14
CA SER A 699 -16.34 -12.10 14.00
C SER A 699 -16.29 -12.75 12.60
N ASN A 700 -17.36 -12.66 11.81
CA ASN A 700 -17.38 -13.20 10.44
C ASN A 700 -16.52 -12.38 9.47
N THR A 701 -16.15 -11.15 9.85
CA THR A 701 -15.33 -10.26 9.00
C THR A 701 -13.84 -10.52 9.11
N LEU A 702 -13.38 -11.25 10.13
CA LEU A 702 -11.96 -11.43 10.45
C LEU A 702 -11.17 -12.12 9.33
N LYS A 703 -11.76 -13.11 8.65
CA LYS A 703 -11.11 -13.82 7.53
C LYS A 703 -11.64 -13.37 6.16
N ASN A 704 -12.40 -12.27 6.11
CA ASN A 704 -12.96 -11.76 4.87
C ASN A 704 -11.92 -10.97 4.08
N ASP A 705 -11.66 -11.39 2.84
CA ASP A 705 -10.68 -10.76 1.97
C ASP A 705 -11.04 -10.82 0.47
N ASP A 706 -12.31 -11.12 0.17
CA ASP A 706 -12.95 -11.06 -1.15
C ASP A 706 -13.91 -9.86 -1.29
N HIS A 707 -14.09 -9.09 -0.21
CA HIS A 707 -14.80 -7.81 -0.23
C HIS A 707 -13.85 -6.68 0.10
N LEU A 708 -14.20 -5.46 -0.33
CA LEU A 708 -13.63 -4.24 0.19
C LEU A 708 -14.71 -3.21 0.46
N LEU A 709 -14.40 -2.26 1.33
CA LEU A 709 -15.12 -1.01 1.46
C LEU A 709 -14.33 0.11 0.78
N VAL A 710 -15.01 1.03 0.08
CA VAL A 710 -14.42 2.31 -0.34
C VAL A 710 -14.86 3.37 0.67
N GLY A 711 -13.91 3.87 1.45
CA GLY A 711 -14.21 4.61 2.67
C GLY A 711 -15.11 3.80 3.60
N ASP A 712 -16.18 4.41 4.10
CA ASP A 712 -17.19 3.79 4.96
C ASP A 712 -18.53 3.50 4.24
N SER A 713 -18.65 3.87 2.96
CA SER A 713 -19.94 4.09 2.30
C SER A 713 -20.30 3.14 1.17
N LEU A 714 -19.32 2.44 0.58
CA LEU A 714 -19.53 1.47 -0.50
C LEU A 714 -18.96 0.11 -0.13
N LEU A 715 -19.74 -0.95 -0.29
CA LEU A 715 -19.31 -2.35 -0.24
C LEU A 715 -19.17 -2.90 -1.66
N VAL A 716 -18.05 -3.57 -1.94
CA VAL A 716 -17.72 -4.12 -3.25
C VAL A 716 -17.38 -5.60 -3.12
N ARG A 717 -18.00 -6.44 -3.95
CA ARG A 717 -17.72 -7.88 -4.06
C ARG A 717 -17.71 -8.26 -5.54
N PRO A 718 -16.57 -8.26 -6.24
CA PRO A 718 -16.50 -8.64 -7.65
C PRO A 718 -16.80 -10.13 -7.89
N ILE A 719 -16.82 -10.52 -9.16
CA ILE A 719 -16.86 -11.93 -9.56
C ILE A 719 -15.42 -12.40 -9.80
N PHE A 720 -15.04 -13.51 -9.18
CA PHE A 720 -13.68 -14.03 -9.19
C PHE A 720 -13.56 -15.42 -9.83
N GLY A 721 -14.67 -16.02 -10.26
CA GLY A 721 -14.68 -17.32 -10.92
C GLY A 721 -15.22 -17.27 -12.35
N LEU A 722 -14.68 -18.14 -13.19
CA LEU A 722 -15.14 -18.35 -14.57
C LEU A 722 -16.59 -18.86 -14.59
N GLY A 723 -17.44 -18.23 -15.40
CA GLY A 723 -18.84 -18.62 -15.59
C GLY A 723 -19.75 -18.29 -14.39
N GLU A 724 -19.25 -17.59 -13.38
CA GLU A 724 -20.05 -17.17 -12.24
C GLU A 724 -21.06 -16.08 -12.65
N THR A 725 -22.33 -16.34 -12.35
CA THR A 725 -23.46 -15.43 -12.60
C THR A 725 -24.12 -14.94 -11.32
N GLN A 726 -23.55 -15.29 -10.17
CA GLN A 726 -24.00 -14.86 -8.85
C GLN A 726 -22.81 -14.62 -7.93
N ALA A 727 -22.95 -13.65 -7.04
CA ALA A 727 -22.01 -13.34 -6.00
C ALA A 727 -22.56 -13.75 -4.62
N SER A 728 -21.83 -14.59 -3.88
CA SER A 728 -22.08 -14.78 -2.46
C SER A 728 -21.53 -13.56 -1.71
N VAL A 729 -22.42 -12.62 -1.35
CA VAL A 729 -22.07 -11.36 -0.70
C VAL A 729 -22.37 -11.47 0.79
N TYR A 730 -21.38 -11.16 1.63
CA TYR A 730 -21.58 -10.98 3.06
C TYR A 730 -21.89 -9.52 3.36
N PHE A 731 -23.06 -9.26 3.95
CA PHE A 731 -23.47 -7.94 4.39
C PHE A 731 -23.17 -7.78 5.89
N PRO A 732 -22.15 -7.00 6.28
CA PRO A 732 -21.81 -6.81 7.69
C PRO A 732 -22.73 -5.79 8.38
N GLY A 733 -22.73 -5.81 9.73
CA GLY A 733 -23.46 -4.87 10.58
C GLY A 733 -24.94 -5.23 10.79
N LYS A 734 -25.29 -5.69 12.00
CA LYS A 734 -26.63 -6.22 12.34
C LYS A 734 -27.78 -5.26 12.01
N ASP A 735 -27.61 -3.97 12.28
CA ASP A 735 -28.61 -2.93 12.03
C ASP A 735 -28.37 -2.14 10.74
N THR A 736 -27.40 -2.56 9.92
CA THR A 736 -27.05 -1.87 8.67
C THR A 736 -27.97 -2.31 7.52
N ILE A 737 -28.38 -1.34 6.71
CA ILE A 737 -29.07 -1.57 5.43
C ILE A 737 -28.05 -1.40 4.32
N TRP A 738 -28.05 -2.27 3.34
CA TRP A 738 -27.22 -2.16 2.14
C TRP A 738 -28.11 -2.03 0.91
N TYR A 739 -27.83 -1.08 0.02
CA TYR A 739 -28.61 -0.83 -1.18
C TYR A 739 -27.79 -1.15 -2.42
N ASP A 740 -28.25 -2.04 -3.29
CA ASP A 740 -27.64 -2.24 -4.60
C ASP A 740 -27.58 -0.93 -5.37
N ILE A 741 -26.42 -0.59 -5.95
CA ILE A 741 -26.23 0.73 -6.57
C ILE A 741 -27.04 0.95 -7.86
N ASP A 742 -27.49 -0.13 -8.51
CA ASP A 742 -28.20 -0.09 -9.79
C ASP A 742 -29.70 -0.27 -9.60
N THR A 743 -30.11 -1.22 -8.75
CA THR A 743 -31.52 -1.59 -8.55
C THR A 743 -32.15 -0.94 -7.31
N TYR A 744 -31.32 -0.44 -6.38
CA TYR A 744 -31.70 0.04 -5.05
C TYR A 744 -32.36 -1.03 -4.17
N GLN A 745 -32.29 -2.30 -4.55
CA GLN A 745 -32.74 -3.41 -3.73
C GLN A 745 -31.96 -3.43 -2.40
N THR A 746 -32.68 -3.62 -1.31
CA THR A 746 -32.10 -3.64 0.03
C THR A 746 -31.67 -5.03 0.47
N TYR A 747 -30.53 -5.10 1.13
CA TYR A 747 -30.00 -6.28 1.82
C TYR A 747 -29.75 -5.95 3.30
N ARG A 748 -29.80 -6.99 4.13
CA ARG A 748 -29.61 -6.94 5.59
C ARG A 748 -28.45 -7.86 5.95
N HIS A 749 -28.02 -7.77 7.20
CA HIS A 749 -26.94 -8.56 7.75
C HIS A 749 -27.01 -10.06 7.40
N GLY A 750 -25.88 -10.62 6.97
CA GLY A 750 -25.73 -12.03 6.62
C GLY A 750 -25.28 -12.25 5.17
N THR A 751 -25.11 -13.51 4.79
CA THR A 751 -24.69 -13.90 3.44
C THR A 751 -25.89 -14.07 2.51
N THR A 752 -25.84 -13.47 1.33
CA THR A 752 -26.88 -13.62 0.29
C THR A 752 -26.24 -13.81 -1.09
N ASN A 753 -26.81 -14.69 -1.90
CA ASN A 753 -26.44 -14.82 -3.31
C ASN A 753 -27.12 -13.72 -4.13
N VAL A 754 -26.33 -12.78 -4.65
CA VAL A 754 -26.78 -11.67 -5.48
C VAL A 754 -26.54 -12.02 -6.95
N ALA A 755 -27.56 -11.88 -7.79
CA ALA A 755 -27.41 -12.10 -9.24
C ALA A 755 -26.44 -11.09 -9.84
N ALA A 756 -25.48 -11.59 -10.62
CA ALA A 756 -24.39 -10.83 -11.20
C ALA A 756 -23.97 -11.41 -12.55
N ASP A 757 -24.77 -11.15 -13.60
CA ASP A 757 -24.36 -11.48 -14.97
C ASP A 757 -23.08 -10.74 -15.38
N ILE A 758 -22.62 -10.98 -16.61
CA ILE A 758 -21.36 -10.40 -17.11
C ILE A 758 -21.35 -8.86 -17.12
N THR A 759 -22.51 -8.21 -17.08
CA THR A 759 -22.64 -6.74 -17.10
C THR A 759 -22.67 -6.12 -15.70
N LYS A 760 -23.02 -6.91 -14.68
CA LYS A 760 -23.24 -6.44 -13.30
C LYS A 760 -21.95 -6.47 -12.46
N ILE A 761 -21.71 -5.38 -11.73
CA ILE A 761 -20.73 -5.32 -10.65
C ILE A 761 -21.49 -5.32 -9.31
N PRO A 762 -21.29 -6.30 -8.42
CA PRO A 762 -21.94 -6.30 -7.10
C PRO A 762 -21.33 -5.22 -6.21
N VAL A 763 -22.02 -4.08 -6.14
CA VAL A 763 -21.63 -2.90 -5.36
C VAL A 763 -22.86 -2.38 -4.64
N PHE A 764 -22.69 -1.96 -3.38
CA PHE A 764 -23.79 -1.60 -2.51
C PHE A 764 -23.48 -0.33 -1.73
N TYR A 765 -24.41 0.62 -1.69
CA TYR A 765 -24.38 1.76 -0.76
C TYR A 765 -24.71 1.28 0.65
N ARG A 766 -23.92 1.73 1.63
CA ARG A 766 -24.26 1.58 3.04
C ARG A 766 -25.34 2.59 3.43
N GLY A 767 -26.41 2.13 4.06
CA GLY A 767 -27.40 3.00 4.68
C GLY A 767 -26.75 3.93 5.70
N GLY A 768 -27.28 5.14 5.84
CA GLY A 768 -26.69 6.19 6.65
C GLY A 768 -25.70 7.10 5.90
N HIS A 769 -25.50 6.90 4.59
CA HIS A 769 -24.46 7.61 3.83
C HIS A 769 -25.03 8.47 2.69
N ILE A 770 -24.36 9.60 2.43
CA ILE A 770 -24.59 10.49 1.29
C ILE A 770 -23.36 10.45 0.37
N ILE A 771 -23.56 9.98 -0.87
CA ILE A 771 -22.49 9.74 -1.84
C ILE A 771 -22.58 10.75 -2.98
N PRO A 772 -21.58 11.63 -3.17
CA PRO A 772 -21.51 12.52 -4.32
C PRO A 772 -21.03 11.78 -5.57
N ARG A 773 -21.69 12.03 -6.70
CA ARG A 773 -21.32 11.49 -8.02
C ARG A 773 -21.42 12.54 -9.12
N GLU A 774 -20.55 12.45 -10.11
CA GLU A 774 -20.61 13.26 -11.34
C GLU A 774 -21.19 12.39 -12.46
N MET A 775 -22.46 12.60 -12.78
CA MET A 775 -23.17 11.74 -13.73
C MET A 775 -22.92 12.12 -15.19
N ARG A 776 -22.29 13.27 -15.45
CA ARG A 776 -21.90 13.74 -16.78
C ARG A 776 -20.50 13.27 -17.14
N VAL A 777 -20.33 11.96 -17.26
CA VAL A 777 -19.02 11.37 -17.58
C VAL A 777 -18.52 11.89 -18.93
N ARG A 778 -17.30 12.43 -18.92
CA ARG A 778 -16.58 12.93 -20.11
C ARG A 778 -15.39 12.05 -20.44
N ARG A 779 -14.63 12.41 -21.47
CA ARG A 779 -13.47 11.64 -21.96
C ARG A 779 -12.29 11.56 -20.98
N SER A 780 -12.20 12.47 -20.01
CA SER A 780 -11.18 12.47 -18.96
C SER A 780 -11.65 13.29 -17.75
N SER A 781 -11.02 13.07 -16.59
CA SER A 781 -11.44 13.73 -15.34
C SER A 781 -11.22 15.25 -15.29
N PRO A 782 -10.16 15.86 -15.89
CA PRO A 782 -10.02 17.31 -15.89
C PRO A 782 -11.17 18.03 -16.62
N LEU A 783 -11.82 17.35 -17.56
CA LEU A 783 -12.99 17.89 -18.28
C LEU A 783 -14.29 17.76 -17.48
N MET A 784 -14.31 16.95 -16.41
CA MET A 784 -15.45 16.81 -15.49
C MET A 784 -15.42 17.83 -14.35
N LYS A 785 -14.29 18.48 -14.07
CA LYS A 785 -14.07 19.41 -12.94
C LYS A 785 -15.16 20.47 -12.74
N ASN A 786 -15.80 20.92 -13.81
CA ASN A 786 -16.84 21.95 -13.77
C ASN A 786 -18.27 21.40 -13.99
N ASP A 787 -18.44 20.08 -14.01
CA ASP A 787 -19.75 19.45 -14.12
C ASP A 787 -20.50 19.42 -12.78
N PRO A 788 -21.84 19.43 -12.82
CA PRO A 788 -22.64 19.35 -11.61
C PRO A 788 -22.61 17.98 -10.94
N TYR A 789 -22.87 18.01 -9.63
CA TYR A 789 -22.99 16.81 -8.81
C TYR A 789 -24.42 16.30 -8.72
N THR A 790 -24.54 14.99 -8.56
CA THR A 790 -25.71 14.28 -8.04
C THR A 790 -25.39 13.74 -6.65
N LEU A 791 -26.27 13.95 -5.67
CA LEU A 791 -26.16 13.32 -4.34
C LEU A 791 -27.06 12.09 -4.26
N TYR A 792 -26.46 10.93 -3.97
CA TYR A 792 -27.17 9.69 -3.66
C TYR A 792 -27.24 9.53 -2.15
N ILE A 793 -28.45 9.47 -1.59
CA ILE A 793 -28.71 9.42 -0.16
C ILE A 793 -29.29 8.05 0.17
N ALA A 794 -28.50 7.19 0.81
CA ALA A 794 -28.93 5.88 1.27
C ALA A 794 -29.37 5.99 2.73
N LEU A 795 -30.67 5.93 3.02
CA LEU A 795 -31.18 6.08 4.38
C LEU A 795 -30.85 4.86 5.25
N ASP A 796 -30.48 5.10 6.51
CA ASP A 796 -30.39 4.05 7.52
C ASP A 796 -31.78 3.67 8.07
N ALA A 797 -31.82 2.78 9.07
CA ALA A 797 -33.06 2.38 9.72
C ALA A 797 -33.79 3.52 10.47
N ASN A 798 -33.13 4.65 10.69
CA ASN A 798 -33.67 5.83 11.38
C ASN A 798 -34.08 6.95 10.41
N ASP A 799 -34.15 6.66 9.10
CA ASP A 799 -34.39 7.64 8.04
C ASP A 799 -33.33 8.77 8.02
N GLN A 800 -32.07 8.46 8.36
CA GLN A 800 -30.94 9.40 8.41
C GLN A 800 -29.83 9.04 7.44
N ALA A 801 -29.05 10.04 7.05
CA ALA A 801 -27.78 9.86 6.35
C ALA A 801 -26.83 11.04 6.54
N SER A 802 -25.53 10.81 6.40
CA SER A 802 -24.53 11.86 6.32
C SER A 802 -23.43 11.52 5.34
N GLY A 803 -22.73 12.51 4.82
CA GLY A 803 -21.62 12.27 3.92
C GLY A 803 -20.83 13.53 3.69
N TYR A 804 -19.76 13.40 2.93
CA TYR A 804 -18.83 14.49 2.70
C TYR A 804 -18.52 14.63 1.21
N LEU A 805 -18.13 15.83 0.82
CA LEU A 805 -17.53 16.12 -0.47
C LEU A 805 -16.34 17.04 -0.26
N TYR A 806 -15.20 16.65 -0.82
CA TYR A 806 -14.03 17.49 -0.95
C TYR A 806 -13.85 17.95 -2.40
N ILE A 807 -13.57 19.25 -2.58
CA ILE A 807 -13.26 19.84 -3.88
C ILE A 807 -12.10 20.84 -3.75
N ASP A 808 -11.24 20.89 -4.77
CA ASP A 808 -10.17 21.88 -4.97
C ASP A 808 -9.95 22.07 -6.49
N ASP A 809 -8.77 22.53 -6.90
CA ASP A 809 -8.44 22.64 -8.33
C ASP A 809 -8.03 21.32 -9.00
N GLY A 810 -7.87 20.23 -8.26
CA GLY A 810 -7.52 18.90 -8.76
C GLY A 810 -6.04 18.71 -9.12
N GLU A 811 -5.17 19.72 -9.02
CA GLU A 811 -3.82 19.62 -9.57
C GLU A 811 -2.70 20.32 -8.78
N THR A 812 -2.95 21.35 -7.97
CA THR A 812 -1.87 22.15 -7.34
C THR A 812 -1.79 21.99 -5.83
N PHE A 813 -0.73 22.48 -5.18
CA PHE A 813 -0.66 22.52 -3.71
C PHE A 813 -1.50 23.65 -3.06
N ARG A 814 -2.24 24.45 -3.84
CA ARG A 814 -3.11 25.51 -3.29
C ARG A 814 -4.05 24.96 -2.23
N TYR A 815 -4.63 23.79 -2.46
CA TYR A 815 -5.55 23.15 -1.52
C TYR A 815 -5.03 23.07 -0.08
N HIS A 816 -3.72 22.88 0.08
CA HIS A 816 -3.08 22.76 1.38
C HIS A 816 -2.74 24.13 1.94
N LEU A 817 -2.21 25.03 1.09
CA LEU A 817 -1.55 26.27 1.48
C LEU A 817 -2.44 27.53 1.45
N ARG A 818 -3.57 27.51 0.75
CA ARG A 818 -4.53 28.62 0.67
C ARG A 818 -5.86 28.30 1.36
N GLN A 819 -6.54 29.34 1.82
CA GLN A 819 -7.84 29.23 2.51
C GLN A 819 -9.03 29.28 1.54
N ASP A 820 -8.85 29.82 0.34
CA ASP A 820 -9.87 30.12 -0.66
C ASP A 820 -9.83 29.18 -1.90
N SER A 821 -9.08 28.08 -1.81
CA SER A 821 -8.79 27.18 -2.94
C SER A 821 -9.37 25.77 -2.81
N SER A 822 -10.08 25.47 -1.72
CA SER A 822 -10.70 24.16 -1.51
C SER A 822 -11.88 24.25 -0.56
N ALA A 823 -12.85 23.36 -0.70
CA ALA A 823 -13.96 23.24 0.23
C ALA A 823 -14.10 21.77 0.67
N TYR A 824 -14.32 21.59 1.96
CA TYR A 824 -14.73 20.31 2.54
C TYR A 824 -16.13 20.49 3.12
N ILE A 825 -17.10 19.79 2.56
CA ILE A 825 -18.53 20.01 2.75
C ILE A 825 -19.10 18.77 3.43
N LYS A 826 -19.92 18.98 4.45
CA LYS A 826 -20.73 17.96 5.10
C LYS A 826 -22.17 18.07 4.63
N TYR A 827 -22.73 16.96 4.21
CA TYR A 827 -24.15 16.80 3.97
C TYR A 827 -24.79 16.03 5.13
N LYS A 828 -25.98 16.44 5.52
CA LYS A 828 -26.78 15.71 6.51
C LYS A 828 -28.22 15.60 6.03
N PHE A 829 -28.76 14.40 6.08
CA PHE A 829 -30.17 14.11 5.94
C PHE A 829 -30.72 13.64 7.28
N ALA A 830 -31.64 14.41 7.87
CA ALA A 830 -32.37 14.01 9.06
C ALA A 830 -33.67 14.80 9.13
N GLU A 831 -34.71 14.24 9.75
CA GLU A 831 -36.00 14.95 9.95
C GLU A 831 -36.61 15.45 8.62
N ASN A 832 -36.46 14.67 7.55
CA ASN A 832 -36.85 15.03 6.18
C ASN A 832 -36.20 16.32 5.64
N MET A 833 -35.02 16.66 6.13
CA MET A 833 -34.26 17.84 5.72
C MET A 833 -32.87 17.41 5.26
N LEU A 834 -32.51 17.77 4.03
CA LEU A 834 -31.14 17.70 3.51
C LEU A 834 -30.48 19.05 3.70
N SER A 835 -29.38 19.11 4.46
CA SER A 835 -28.58 20.32 4.63
C SER A 835 -27.16 20.13 4.13
N SER A 836 -26.56 21.25 3.72
CA SER A 836 -25.14 21.37 3.41
C SER A 836 -24.49 22.41 4.32
N ASP A 837 -23.37 22.04 4.94
CA ASP A 837 -22.52 22.95 5.71
C ASP A 837 -21.03 22.65 5.45
N PHE A 838 -20.15 23.59 5.75
CA PHE A 838 -18.72 23.39 5.65
C PHE A 838 -18.20 22.58 6.84
N ALA A 839 -17.44 21.52 6.55
CA ALA A 839 -16.73 20.70 7.52
C ALA A 839 -15.33 21.27 7.87
N SER A 840 -14.92 22.37 7.22
CA SER A 840 -13.67 23.08 7.51
C SER A 840 -13.86 24.60 7.35
N ASN A 841 -12.84 25.37 7.74
CA ASN A 841 -12.84 26.82 7.57
C ASN A 841 -12.45 27.27 6.14
N LYS A 842 -11.98 26.36 5.29
CA LYS A 842 -11.61 26.66 3.90
C LYS A 842 -12.87 26.88 3.05
N ARG A 843 -12.76 27.77 2.07
CA ARG A 843 -13.81 28.12 1.11
C ARG A 843 -13.27 27.97 -0.29
N PHE A 844 -14.15 27.76 -1.25
CA PHE A 844 -13.78 27.67 -2.65
C PHE A 844 -14.91 28.21 -3.50
N ASP A 845 -14.61 29.23 -4.30
CA ASP A 845 -15.55 29.74 -5.29
C ASP A 845 -15.51 28.81 -6.50
N SER A 846 -16.50 27.92 -6.59
CA SER A 846 -16.64 26.95 -7.66
C SER A 846 -17.91 27.23 -8.45
N PRO A 847 -17.86 27.23 -9.80
CA PRO A 847 -19.06 27.38 -10.62
C PRO A 847 -19.98 26.16 -10.55
N VAL A 848 -19.57 25.09 -9.87
CA VAL A 848 -20.28 23.81 -9.83
C VAL A 848 -21.51 23.86 -8.93
N TRP A 849 -22.58 23.17 -9.35
CA TRP A 849 -23.88 23.16 -8.67
C TRP A 849 -24.42 21.74 -8.45
N LEU A 850 -25.41 21.63 -7.58
CA LEU A 850 -26.19 20.42 -7.36
C LEU A 850 -27.30 20.31 -8.41
N GLU A 851 -27.23 19.33 -9.31
CA GLU A 851 -28.26 19.14 -10.34
C GLU A 851 -29.35 18.13 -9.96
N LYS A 852 -29.05 17.19 -9.07
CA LYS A 852 -29.97 16.10 -8.73
C LYS A 852 -29.71 15.55 -7.33
N VAL A 853 -30.78 15.15 -6.65
CA VAL A 853 -30.72 14.35 -5.42
C VAL A 853 -31.54 13.09 -5.63
N VAL A 854 -31.01 11.93 -5.24
CA VAL A 854 -31.70 10.64 -5.23
C VAL A 854 -31.69 10.11 -3.81
N ILE A 855 -32.87 9.90 -3.22
CA ILE A 855 -33.03 9.41 -1.85
C ILE A 855 -33.61 8.01 -1.89
N MET A 856 -32.89 7.04 -1.35
CA MET A 856 -33.25 5.63 -1.30
C MET A 856 -33.83 5.27 0.07
N GLY A 857 -34.78 4.34 0.11
CA GLY A 857 -35.41 3.89 1.36
C GLY A 857 -36.56 4.79 1.83
N VAL A 858 -37.12 5.62 0.95
CA VAL A 858 -38.30 6.43 1.30
C VAL A 858 -39.56 5.55 1.39
N LYS A 859 -40.52 5.93 2.23
CA LYS A 859 -41.73 5.15 2.50
C LYS A 859 -42.69 5.17 1.30
N SER A 860 -43.04 3.98 0.82
CA SER A 860 -44.07 3.79 -0.21
C SER A 860 -45.46 4.33 0.18
N GLY A 861 -46.28 4.65 -0.82
CA GLY A 861 -47.67 5.12 -0.61
C GLY A 861 -47.80 6.57 -0.11
N ARG A 862 -46.71 7.34 -0.05
CA ARG A 862 -46.70 8.76 0.29
C ARG A 862 -46.54 9.65 -0.94
N GLN A 863 -47.11 10.85 -0.88
CA GLN A 863 -46.76 11.93 -1.81
C GLN A 863 -45.68 12.78 -1.16
N TYR A 864 -44.60 13.01 -1.89
CA TYR A 864 -43.47 13.80 -1.43
C TYR A 864 -43.46 15.16 -2.14
N LYS A 865 -43.29 16.23 -1.37
CA LYS A 865 -43.01 17.58 -1.88
C LYS A 865 -41.64 18.03 -1.41
N ALA A 866 -40.84 18.59 -2.31
CA ALA A 866 -39.55 19.16 -1.97
C ALA A 866 -39.57 20.69 -2.12
N SER A 867 -38.85 21.38 -1.24
CA SER A 867 -38.65 22.83 -1.34
C SER A 867 -37.22 23.21 -0.93
N LEU A 868 -36.63 24.14 -1.66
CA LEU A 868 -35.34 24.75 -1.33
C LEU A 868 -35.59 25.93 -0.39
N PHE A 869 -34.90 25.94 0.75
CA PHE A 869 -34.86 27.05 1.70
C PHE A 869 -33.51 27.77 1.59
N LYS A 870 -33.53 29.00 1.11
CA LYS A 870 -32.36 29.86 0.92
C LYS A 870 -32.74 31.31 1.21
N ASP A 871 -31.90 32.05 1.93
CA ASP A 871 -32.09 33.49 2.22
C ASP A 871 -33.51 33.80 2.78
N ASN A 872 -33.96 32.99 3.75
CA ASN A 872 -35.30 33.06 4.37
C ASN A 872 -36.48 32.87 3.40
N THR A 873 -36.24 32.41 2.17
CA THR A 873 -37.26 32.16 1.15
C THR A 873 -37.37 30.66 0.87
N GLU A 874 -38.59 30.13 0.83
CA GLU A 874 -38.88 28.73 0.48
C GLU A 874 -39.42 28.67 -0.96
N SER A 875 -38.75 27.91 -1.84
CA SER A 875 -39.13 27.76 -3.25
C SER A 875 -39.39 26.28 -3.57
N PRO A 876 -40.45 25.93 -4.33
CA PRO A 876 -40.77 24.55 -4.63
C PRO A 876 -39.76 23.92 -5.60
N LEU A 877 -39.47 22.63 -5.41
CA LEU A 877 -38.64 21.82 -6.29
C LEU A 877 -39.47 20.68 -6.92
N GLU A 878 -39.09 20.26 -8.12
CA GLU A 878 -39.68 19.09 -8.78
C GLU A 878 -39.20 17.82 -8.05
N ALA A 879 -40.14 17.03 -7.53
CA ALA A 879 -39.88 15.80 -6.83
C ALA A 879 -40.70 14.64 -7.44
N LYS A 880 -40.05 13.53 -7.75
CA LYS A 880 -40.68 12.33 -8.31
C LYS A 880 -40.37 11.12 -7.44
N HIS A 881 -41.43 10.50 -6.90
CA HIS A 881 -41.34 9.26 -6.14
C HIS A 881 -41.56 8.05 -7.06
N ASP A 882 -40.71 7.04 -6.93
CA ASP A 882 -40.87 5.73 -7.54
C ASP A 882 -41.12 4.69 -6.45
N SER A 883 -42.36 4.19 -6.39
CA SER A 883 -42.77 3.20 -5.39
C SER A 883 -42.20 1.80 -5.63
N THR A 884 -41.73 1.50 -6.85
CA THR A 884 -41.14 0.19 -7.17
C THR A 884 -39.77 0.06 -6.51
N THR A 885 -38.99 1.13 -6.55
CA THR A 885 -37.64 1.20 -5.99
C THR A 885 -37.57 1.87 -4.63
N ASN A 886 -38.70 2.40 -4.12
CA ASN A 886 -38.76 3.22 -2.91
C ASN A 886 -37.75 4.38 -2.94
N THR A 887 -37.71 5.10 -4.07
CA THR A 887 -36.79 6.22 -4.28
C THR A 887 -37.51 7.53 -4.51
N LEU A 888 -36.91 8.63 -4.04
CA LEU A 888 -37.33 10.00 -4.31
C LEU A 888 -36.24 10.73 -5.10
N THR A 889 -36.57 11.21 -6.29
CA THR A 889 -35.68 12.05 -7.09
C THR A 889 -36.11 13.51 -6.99
N ILE A 890 -35.20 14.39 -6.58
CA ILE A 890 -35.37 15.85 -6.62
C ILE A 890 -34.56 16.38 -7.79
N ARG A 891 -35.22 17.06 -8.72
CA ARG A 891 -34.61 17.52 -9.97
C ARG A 891 -34.25 18.99 -9.89
N LYS A 892 -33.04 19.31 -10.37
CA LYS A 892 -32.50 20.65 -10.54
C LYS A 892 -32.62 21.55 -9.28
N PRO A 893 -32.09 21.15 -8.12
CA PRO A 893 -31.97 22.07 -6.98
C PRO A 893 -31.25 23.37 -7.34
N GLY A 894 -30.21 23.30 -8.19
CA GLY A 894 -29.54 24.47 -8.77
C GLY A 894 -28.74 25.32 -7.78
N VAL A 895 -28.47 24.79 -6.59
CA VAL A 895 -27.65 25.45 -5.57
C VAL A 895 -26.17 25.22 -5.84
N PRO A 896 -25.29 26.21 -5.55
CA PRO A 896 -23.84 25.99 -5.58
C PRO A 896 -23.45 24.84 -4.65
N ILE A 897 -22.53 23.97 -5.10
CA ILE A 897 -22.18 22.78 -4.32
C ILE A 897 -21.41 23.13 -3.04
N ALA A 898 -20.58 24.17 -3.09
CA ALA A 898 -19.76 24.68 -1.99
C ALA A 898 -20.43 25.88 -1.30
N ALA A 899 -21.69 25.72 -0.92
CA ALA A 899 -22.45 26.74 -0.20
C ALA A 899 -23.37 26.10 0.85
N LYS A 900 -23.81 26.91 1.82
CA LYS A 900 -24.83 26.49 2.77
C LYS A 900 -26.21 26.57 2.12
N TRP A 901 -26.98 25.49 2.24
CA TRP A 901 -28.35 25.43 1.74
C TRP A 901 -29.12 24.31 2.45
N ILE A 902 -30.45 24.38 2.39
CA ILE A 902 -31.36 23.42 3.01
C ILE A 902 -32.44 23.05 1.99
N ILE A 903 -32.69 21.75 1.81
CA ILE A 903 -33.83 21.22 1.05
C ILE A 903 -34.74 20.49 2.04
N LYS A 904 -35.99 20.95 2.16
CA LYS A 904 -37.02 20.31 2.99
C LYS A 904 -37.84 19.35 2.13
N ILE A 905 -38.18 18.20 2.70
CA ILE A 905 -39.06 17.20 2.10
C ILE A 905 -40.27 17.03 3.02
N LYS A 906 -41.47 17.16 2.46
CA LYS A 906 -42.76 17.07 3.18
C LYS A 906 -43.57 15.91 2.66
#